data_AF-A0AA38W4T2-F1
#
_entry.id   AF-A0AA38W4T2-F1
#
_cell.length_a   1.000
_cell.length_b   1.000
_cell.length_c   1.000
_cell.angle_alpha   90.00
_cell.angle_beta   90.00
_cell.angle_gamma   90.00
#
_symmetry.space_group_name_H-M   'P 1'
#
loop_
_entity.id
_entity.type
_entity.pdbx_description
1 polymer ?
#
loop_
_entity_poly.entity_id
_entity_poly.type
_entity_poly.pdbx_seq_one_letter_code
_entity_poly.pdbx_strand_id
1 'polypeptide(L)'
;MKATHNFEDEPIGGGGFGKVYKGDLFLQDGQRTVAFKRLDRQFGQGDIEFWKEILMLSKLRHENLVSLLYFCNENAERILVYEHASNGSLDRHLGDPNLTWTQRLHICLGAARGIQYLHDPKKGQQRVLHRDIKSSNILLDGKWNAKVSDFGLSKIAPANQSRTYLISNVVGTHGYCDPLYSQTSLLSKESDVYSFGVVLFEVMCGKLCYKYHNEATIILVYRWKEYYDKNRLTDIIHHDLKEHIDHESLKTFSAIANQCLNLQREKRPTMVEIIKELELALQQEISRQEKPNIVKNPTSNKSKEELYHLKIHLVDIKVATNNFSSNKLIGRGGFGNVYKGELYLREGPTMVAFKRLDSRFGQGDIEFWNEIMINAKYGHENMVSLLHFCDESEERILVYKYMHHGSLDRYLSVPSLTWTQRLKICIGVARVLSYCHDPSETQKPIIHRNIKSSVILLDENWTAKVSDFGLSKVGVTHQPHTYIKSDVVGTFGYSDPLYIENGLLSTKSDVYSFGVVLFEVICGRLCLDFDKGVDHANLVPLWKQAYDEKRLYEVILHDLKQQMEPSSLNTFSAIAYQCLKKSHQKRPLMAKIVIELEIALAQQELFEELRKIVHPVVSSSSYTSQTDQLSSLLLKGILVGDGKTWISINKNRKTCEMISAIKCMSGNLLLHHTIENSRLVIFPRYIFYYQCIYIHVYICRFSNVLSGVMHTGFRVEVTTQFLLPRITYTINLIFNLSNVDHETHIPFKFKFDAERRYSNLSIGHVREDGWMMIELCRFTSYKREHTFKIDFLPLFDISSSHVQYFLEGIEFRPVEYVS
;
A
#
# COMPACT_ATOMS: atom_id res chain seq x y z
N MET A 1 46.95 -16.72 12.69
CA MET A 1 48.09 -17.65 12.49
C MET A 1 47.70 -18.81 11.62
N LYS A 2 47.02 -19.88 12.10
CA LYS A 2 46.63 -21.03 11.24
C LYS A 2 45.79 -20.65 10.02
N ALA A 3 44.78 -19.78 10.20
CA ALA A 3 43.87 -19.35 9.14
C ALA A 3 44.54 -18.60 7.97
N THR A 4 45.76 -18.09 8.16
CA THR A 4 46.48 -17.23 7.22
C THR A 4 47.87 -17.76 6.90
N HIS A 5 48.17 -19.04 7.20
CA HIS A 5 49.51 -19.61 7.08
C HIS A 5 50.61 -18.71 7.67
N ASN A 6 50.40 -18.24 8.90
CA ASN A 6 51.30 -17.31 9.60
C ASN A 6 51.54 -15.97 8.89
N PHE A 7 50.65 -15.55 7.99
CA PHE A 7 50.81 -14.34 7.17
C PHE A 7 51.99 -14.42 6.19
N GLU A 8 52.38 -15.62 5.79
CA GLU A 8 53.42 -15.87 4.78
C GLU A 8 52.93 -15.58 3.36
N ASP A 9 51.61 -15.69 3.13
CA ASP A 9 50.99 -15.36 1.85
C ASP A 9 51.09 -13.86 1.51
N GLU A 10 51.14 -13.52 0.23
CA GLU A 10 51.13 -12.13 -0.25
C GLU A 10 49.87 -11.39 0.26
N PRO A 11 50.02 -10.18 0.84
CA PRO A 11 48.88 -9.41 1.31
C PRO A 11 47.97 -9.02 0.15
N ILE A 12 46.67 -9.25 0.32
CA ILE A 12 45.65 -8.85 -0.66
C ILE A 12 45.41 -7.34 -0.67
N GLY A 13 45.96 -6.59 0.28
CA GLY A 13 45.95 -5.13 0.31
C GLY A 13 46.83 -4.60 1.45
N GLY A 14 47.16 -3.32 1.39
CA GLY A 14 47.97 -2.69 2.43
C GLY A 14 47.97 -1.17 2.30
N GLY A 15 48.20 -0.50 3.42
CA GLY A 15 48.29 0.96 3.50
C GLY A 15 49.06 1.41 4.74
N GLY A 16 49.01 2.70 5.06
CA GLY A 16 49.76 3.29 6.18
C GLY A 16 49.44 2.72 7.57
N PHE A 17 48.39 1.90 7.69
CA PHE A 17 47.96 1.30 8.96
C PHE A 17 48.22 -0.21 9.04
N GLY A 18 48.73 -0.86 8.00
CA GLY A 18 49.05 -2.28 8.03
C GLY A 18 48.70 -3.04 6.75
N LYS A 19 48.84 -4.37 6.82
CA LYS A 19 48.64 -5.30 5.71
C LYS A 19 47.38 -6.14 5.92
N VAL A 20 46.69 -6.44 4.82
CA VAL A 20 45.45 -7.23 4.81
C VAL A 20 45.72 -8.57 4.12
N TYR A 21 45.33 -9.65 4.78
CA TYR A 21 45.54 -11.01 4.31
C TYR A 21 44.20 -11.72 4.18
N LYS A 22 44.05 -12.54 3.15
CA LYS A 22 42.91 -13.46 3.03
C LYS A 22 43.18 -14.69 3.89
N GLY A 23 42.15 -15.25 4.50
CA GLY A 23 42.28 -16.51 5.22
C GLY A 23 40.94 -17.16 5.52
N ASP A 24 40.98 -18.43 5.89
CA ASP A 24 39.79 -19.23 6.19
C ASP A 24 39.68 -19.51 7.69
N LEU A 25 38.56 -19.07 8.29
CA LEU A 25 38.21 -19.35 9.66
C LEU A 25 37.26 -20.54 9.72
N PHE A 26 37.62 -21.55 10.52
CA PHE A 26 36.74 -22.65 10.86
C PHE A 26 35.98 -22.28 12.14
N LEU A 27 34.69 -22.00 12.00
CA LEU A 27 33.76 -21.69 13.08
C LEU A 27 32.78 -22.87 13.29
N GLN A 28 31.97 -22.82 14.35
CA GLN A 28 31.01 -23.90 14.66
C GLN A 28 29.96 -24.14 13.55
N ASP A 29 29.70 -23.13 12.72
CA ASP A 29 28.76 -23.13 11.60
C ASP A 29 29.41 -23.43 10.24
N GLY A 30 30.72 -23.67 10.19
CA GLY A 30 31.46 -24.07 8.99
C GLY A 30 32.71 -23.23 8.70
N GLN A 31 33.30 -23.45 7.52
CA GLN A 31 34.45 -22.69 7.03
C GLN A 31 33.98 -21.37 6.41
N ARG A 32 34.57 -20.25 6.83
CA ARG A 32 34.27 -18.91 6.32
C ARG A 32 35.55 -18.20 5.90
N THR A 33 35.60 -17.79 4.63
CA THR A 33 36.66 -16.91 4.13
C THR A 33 36.48 -15.49 4.65
N VAL A 34 37.54 -14.92 5.22
CA VAL A 34 37.56 -13.60 5.87
C VAL A 34 38.81 -12.81 5.48
N ALA A 35 38.82 -11.51 5.80
CA ALA A 35 39.97 -10.64 5.62
C ALA A 35 40.60 -10.24 6.96
N PHE A 36 41.90 -10.49 7.14
CA PHE A 36 42.67 -10.18 8.33
C PHE A 36 43.53 -8.94 8.10
N LYS A 37 43.17 -7.80 8.68
CA LYS A 37 43.99 -6.58 8.70
C LYS A 37 44.91 -6.64 9.91
N ARG A 38 46.18 -6.96 9.68
CA ARG A 38 47.25 -6.95 10.68
C ARG A 38 47.88 -5.56 10.70
N LEU A 39 47.72 -4.84 11.81
CA LEU A 39 48.22 -3.48 11.94
C LEU A 39 49.74 -3.48 12.13
N ASP A 40 50.42 -2.54 11.47
CA ASP A 40 51.87 -2.35 11.62
C ASP A 40 52.16 -1.39 12.77
N ARG A 41 52.99 -1.82 13.72
CA ARG A 41 53.36 -1.04 14.91
C ARG A 41 54.76 -0.44 14.83
N GLN A 42 55.48 -0.61 13.72
CA GLN A 42 56.87 -0.17 13.56
C GLN A 42 57.10 1.34 13.80
N PHE A 43 56.04 2.16 13.71
CA PHE A 43 56.10 3.61 13.94
C PHE A 43 55.26 4.11 15.13
N GLY A 44 54.79 3.23 16.02
CA GLY A 44 54.04 3.59 17.23
C GLY A 44 52.64 4.19 17.01
N GLN A 45 52.18 4.29 15.77
CA GLN A 45 50.82 4.65 15.37
C GLN A 45 50.02 3.35 15.11
N GLY A 46 48.74 3.29 15.49
CA GLY A 46 47.89 2.12 15.22
C GLY A 46 47.05 1.61 16.39
N ASP A 47 47.49 1.77 17.65
CA ASP A 47 46.71 1.31 18.81
C ASP A 47 45.41 2.14 18.99
N ILE A 48 45.46 3.45 18.73
CA ILE A 48 44.27 4.32 18.79
C ILE A 48 43.31 3.99 17.64
N GLU A 49 43.84 3.81 16.43
CA GLU A 49 43.10 3.46 15.23
C GLU A 49 42.42 2.09 15.37
N PHE A 50 43.12 1.10 15.93
CA PHE A 50 42.59 -0.23 16.24
C PHE A 50 41.34 -0.15 17.12
N TRP A 51 41.45 0.53 18.26
CA TRP A 51 40.34 0.65 19.20
C TRP A 51 39.18 1.49 18.66
N LYS A 52 39.48 2.55 17.90
CA LYS A 52 38.46 3.34 17.20
C LYS A 52 37.68 2.48 16.22
N GLU A 53 38.36 1.69 15.41
CA GLU A 53 37.71 0.88 14.38
C GLU A 53 36.80 -0.19 15.02
N ILE A 54 37.25 -0.84 16.10
CA ILE A 54 36.40 -1.75 16.90
C ILE A 54 35.19 -1.02 17.48
N LEU A 55 35.40 0.15 18.10
CA LEU A 55 34.33 0.93 18.74
C LEU A 55 33.27 1.40 17.72
N MET A 56 33.70 1.80 16.53
CA MET A 56 32.79 2.25 15.46
C MET A 56 32.02 1.07 14.89
N LEU A 57 32.70 0.02 14.43
CA LEU A 57 32.07 -1.10 13.71
C LEU A 57 31.30 -2.06 14.63
N SER A 58 31.54 -2.05 15.94
CA SER A 58 30.68 -2.78 16.89
C SER A 58 29.27 -2.17 17.00
N LYS A 59 29.12 -0.88 16.69
CA LYS A 59 27.85 -0.13 16.81
C LYS A 59 27.17 0.13 15.47
N LEU A 60 27.95 0.20 14.38
CA LEU A 60 27.46 0.52 13.05
C LEU A 60 27.11 -0.77 12.30
N ARG A 61 25.88 -0.86 11.78
CA ARG A 61 25.42 -1.99 10.96
C ARG A 61 24.63 -1.49 9.76
N HIS A 62 25.17 -1.71 8.56
CA HIS A 62 24.54 -1.33 7.30
C HIS A 62 25.12 -2.17 6.16
N GLU A 63 24.32 -2.46 5.14
CA GLU A 63 24.73 -3.33 4.01
C GLU A 63 25.96 -2.78 3.25
N ASN A 64 26.05 -1.45 3.15
CA ASN A 64 27.15 -0.72 2.50
C ASN A 64 28.28 -0.29 3.44
N LEU A 65 28.38 -0.88 4.63
CA LEU A 65 29.56 -0.77 5.49
C LEU A 65 30.23 -2.13 5.62
N VAL A 66 31.55 -2.16 5.73
CA VAL A 66 32.27 -3.42 6.00
C VAL A 66 31.95 -3.91 7.42
N SER A 67 31.66 -5.20 7.55
CA SER A 67 31.37 -5.82 8.83
C SER A 67 32.65 -6.30 9.51
N LEU A 68 32.92 -5.79 10.71
CA LEU A 68 33.93 -6.37 11.61
C LEU A 68 33.33 -7.62 12.27
N LEU A 69 33.98 -8.76 12.09
CA LEU A 69 33.54 -10.05 12.62
C LEU A 69 34.22 -10.34 13.96
N TYR A 70 35.54 -10.18 14.00
CA TYR A 70 36.37 -10.49 15.17
C TYR A 70 37.55 -9.52 15.27
N PHE A 71 38.23 -9.52 16.41
CA PHE A 71 39.52 -8.87 16.58
C PHE A 71 40.44 -9.74 17.44
N CYS A 72 41.74 -9.60 17.26
CA CYS A 72 42.77 -10.20 18.10
C CYS A 72 43.63 -9.10 18.70
N ASN A 73 43.80 -9.18 20.02
CA ASN A 73 44.62 -8.29 20.83
C ASN A 73 45.50 -9.14 21.76
N GLU A 74 46.45 -9.87 21.17
CA GLU A 74 47.35 -10.76 21.91
C GLU A 74 48.80 -10.31 21.72
N ASN A 75 49.56 -10.21 22.81
CA ASN A 75 50.94 -9.75 22.81
C ASN A 75 51.10 -8.40 22.06
N ALA A 76 52.01 -8.37 21.08
CA ALA A 76 52.25 -7.23 20.22
C ALA A 76 51.34 -7.19 18.97
N GLU A 77 50.51 -8.20 18.74
CA GLU A 77 49.65 -8.31 17.56
C GLU A 77 48.33 -7.56 17.74
N ARG A 78 47.93 -6.84 16.68
CA ARG A 78 46.64 -6.17 16.57
C ARG A 78 46.05 -6.54 15.22
N ILE A 79 45.06 -7.42 15.23
CA ILE A 79 44.48 -7.96 13.99
C ILE A 79 42.97 -7.73 14.02
N LEU A 80 42.44 -7.08 12.98
CA LEU A 80 41.01 -6.92 12.76
C LEU A 80 40.57 -7.93 11.71
N VAL A 81 39.44 -8.60 11.95
CA VAL A 81 38.91 -9.63 11.06
C VAL A 81 37.58 -9.18 10.49
N TYR A 82 37.51 -9.00 9.18
CA TYR A 82 36.34 -8.51 8.47
C TYR A 82 35.70 -9.60 7.61
N GLU A 83 34.46 -9.34 7.19
CA GLU A 83 33.91 -10.01 6.02
C GLU A 83 34.83 -9.83 4.80
N HIS A 84 34.95 -10.86 3.98
CA HIS A 84 35.78 -10.81 2.78
C HIS A 84 35.01 -10.19 1.60
N ALA A 85 35.39 -8.97 1.21
CA ALA A 85 34.93 -8.32 -0.01
C ALA A 85 35.72 -8.86 -1.21
N SER A 86 35.19 -9.90 -1.86
CA SER A 86 35.95 -10.73 -2.80
C SER A 86 36.43 -10.03 -4.06
N ASN A 87 35.83 -8.90 -4.44
CA ASN A 87 36.26 -8.10 -5.58
C ASN A 87 37.28 -7.01 -5.19
N GLY A 88 37.74 -6.94 -3.94
CA GLY A 88 38.75 -5.98 -3.51
C GLY A 88 38.25 -4.53 -3.49
N SER A 89 39.15 -3.55 -3.61
CA SER A 89 38.87 -2.12 -3.51
C SER A 89 38.60 -1.45 -4.86
N LEU A 90 37.76 -0.43 -4.89
CA LEU A 90 37.29 0.26 -6.10
C LEU A 90 38.42 0.89 -6.92
N ASP A 91 39.46 1.41 -6.27
CA ASP A 91 40.64 2.00 -6.92
C ASP A 91 41.30 1.06 -7.95
N ARG A 92 41.28 -0.25 -7.68
CA ARG A 92 41.85 -1.28 -8.55
C ARG A 92 41.07 -1.50 -9.84
N HIS A 93 39.79 -1.10 -9.86
CA HIS A 93 38.89 -1.30 -10.99
C HIS A 93 38.63 -0.03 -11.78
N LEU A 94 39.15 1.13 -11.35
CA LEU A 94 38.88 2.41 -12.00
C LEU A 94 39.28 2.39 -13.49
N GLY A 95 40.44 1.81 -13.79
CA GLY A 95 40.96 1.66 -15.16
C GLY A 95 40.50 0.41 -15.89
N ASP A 96 39.65 -0.44 -15.29
CA ASP A 96 39.12 -1.62 -15.97
C ASP A 96 38.03 -1.19 -16.97
N PRO A 97 38.23 -1.42 -18.28
CA PRO A 97 37.23 -1.09 -19.29
C PRO A 97 35.96 -1.94 -19.18
N ASN A 98 36.03 -3.11 -18.52
CA ASN A 98 34.86 -3.99 -18.33
C ASN A 98 33.91 -3.49 -17.24
N LEU A 99 34.35 -2.56 -16.38
CA LEU A 99 33.49 -1.96 -15.38
C LEU A 99 32.58 -0.92 -16.04
N THR A 100 31.38 -1.36 -16.40
CA THR A 100 30.38 -0.57 -17.13
C THR A 100 29.94 0.68 -16.36
N TRP A 101 29.40 1.67 -17.08
CA TRP A 101 28.89 2.90 -16.46
C TRP A 101 27.75 2.63 -15.45
N THR A 102 26.84 1.71 -15.78
CA THR A 102 25.77 1.27 -14.87
C THR A 102 26.33 0.67 -13.57
N GLN A 103 27.35 -0.19 -13.66
CA GLN A 103 28.02 -0.75 -12.48
C GLN A 103 28.71 0.33 -11.65
N ARG A 104 29.41 1.28 -12.31
CA ARG A 104 30.03 2.44 -11.65
C ARG A 104 29.01 3.25 -10.85
N LEU A 105 27.85 3.54 -11.44
CA LEU A 105 26.73 4.23 -10.80
C LEU A 105 26.18 3.45 -9.59
N HIS A 106 25.98 2.13 -9.70
CA HIS A 106 25.55 1.28 -8.58
C HIS A 106 26.57 1.28 -7.42
N ILE A 107 27.86 1.23 -7.73
CA ILE A 107 28.94 1.30 -6.74
C ILE A 107 28.90 2.65 -6.02
N CYS A 108 28.82 3.76 -6.77
CA CYS A 108 28.70 5.10 -6.19
C CYS A 108 27.46 5.24 -5.30
N LEU A 109 26.32 4.68 -5.72
CA LEU A 109 25.09 4.67 -4.92
C LEU A 109 25.24 3.90 -3.62
N GLY A 110 25.84 2.70 -3.66
CA GLY A 110 26.10 1.92 -2.45
C GLY A 110 27.01 2.67 -1.48
N ALA A 111 28.12 3.22 -1.97
CA ALA A 111 29.03 4.03 -1.14
C ALA A 111 28.32 5.26 -0.54
N ALA A 112 27.52 5.98 -1.33
CA ALA A 112 26.77 7.14 -0.87
C ALA A 112 25.75 6.78 0.22
N ARG A 113 25.05 5.65 0.10
CA ARG A 113 24.13 5.14 1.14
C ARG A 113 24.86 4.78 2.42
N GLY A 114 26.04 4.17 2.32
CA GLY A 114 26.91 3.92 3.47
C GLY A 114 27.32 5.21 4.20
N ILE A 115 27.79 6.22 3.47
CA ILE A 115 28.20 7.52 4.05
C ILE A 115 26.98 8.27 4.63
N GLN A 116 25.82 8.23 3.96
CA GLN A 116 24.59 8.81 4.47
C GLN A 116 24.21 8.21 5.83
N TYR A 117 24.32 6.89 5.98
CA TYR A 117 24.06 6.20 7.25
C TYR A 117 24.99 6.70 8.37
N LEU A 118 26.28 6.95 8.08
CA LEU A 118 27.21 7.54 9.04
C LEU A 118 26.80 8.97 9.45
N HIS A 119 26.28 9.75 8.50
CA HIS A 119 25.90 11.14 8.73
C HIS A 119 24.53 11.32 9.40
N ASP A 120 23.63 10.34 9.31
CA ASP A 120 22.25 10.40 9.82
C ASP A 120 22.16 10.00 11.31
N PRO A 121 21.92 10.96 12.24
CA PRO A 121 21.84 10.66 13.66
C PRO A 121 20.58 9.87 14.06
N LYS A 122 19.55 9.80 13.20
CA LYS A 122 18.25 9.17 13.53
C LYS A 122 18.28 7.65 13.45
N LYS A 123 19.29 7.07 12.80
CA LYS A 123 19.38 5.62 12.54
C LYS A 123 20.43 4.89 13.39
N GLY A 124 21.26 5.61 14.16
CA GLY A 124 22.42 5.01 14.83
C GLY A 124 23.01 5.83 15.97
N GLN A 125 22.18 6.41 16.85
CA GLN A 125 22.54 7.04 18.14
C GLN A 125 23.57 8.20 18.14
N GLN A 126 24.47 8.38 17.16
CA GLN A 126 25.47 9.45 17.04
C GLN A 126 25.88 9.69 15.57
N ARG A 127 26.29 10.92 15.21
CA ARG A 127 26.81 11.24 13.86
C ARG A 127 28.27 10.81 13.76
N VAL A 128 28.66 10.09 12.72
CA VAL A 128 30.05 9.66 12.46
C VAL A 128 30.60 10.39 11.23
N LEU A 129 31.80 10.95 11.37
CA LEU A 129 32.58 11.59 10.30
C LEU A 129 33.74 10.67 9.95
N HIS A 130 33.82 10.21 8.70
CA HIS A 130 34.75 9.17 8.28
C HIS A 130 36.19 9.66 8.13
N ARG A 131 36.37 10.86 7.55
CA ARG A 131 37.64 11.58 7.36
C ARG A 131 38.66 10.98 6.39
N ASP A 132 38.38 9.82 5.80
CA ASP A 132 39.27 9.18 4.83
C ASP A 132 38.47 8.41 3.76
N ILE A 133 37.45 9.07 3.22
CA ILE A 133 36.71 8.56 2.06
C ILE A 133 37.61 8.68 0.82
N LYS A 134 37.92 7.53 0.22
CA LYS A 134 38.70 7.38 -1.02
C LYS A 134 38.34 6.07 -1.70
N SER A 135 38.66 5.93 -2.97
CA SER A 135 38.35 4.72 -3.76
C SER A 135 38.99 3.45 -3.18
N SER A 136 40.18 3.54 -2.58
CA SER A 136 40.81 2.38 -1.91
C SER A 136 40.09 1.90 -0.64
N ASN A 137 39.24 2.74 -0.04
CA ASN A 137 38.46 2.44 1.16
C ASN A 137 37.00 2.07 0.84
N ILE A 138 36.64 1.98 -0.44
CA ILE A 138 35.36 1.45 -0.91
C ILE A 138 35.62 0.04 -1.45
N LEU A 139 35.26 -0.97 -0.67
CA LEU A 139 35.41 -2.37 -1.02
C LEU A 139 34.21 -2.89 -1.80
N LEU A 140 34.41 -3.91 -2.61
CA LEU A 140 33.39 -4.51 -3.48
C LEU A 140 33.20 -5.98 -3.10
N ASP A 141 31.98 -6.35 -2.71
CA ASP A 141 31.64 -7.75 -2.46
C ASP A 141 31.52 -8.56 -3.76
N GLY A 142 31.28 -9.86 -3.66
CA GLY A 142 31.16 -10.75 -4.84
C GLY A 142 29.99 -10.43 -5.78
N LYS A 143 29.06 -9.56 -5.37
CA LYS A 143 27.95 -9.05 -6.19
C LYS A 143 28.19 -7.61 -6.66
N TRP A 144 29.40 -7.09 -6.51
CA TRP A 144 29.78 -5.71 -6.85
C TRP A 144 29.08 -4.64 -6.01
N ASN A 145 28.56 -4.98 -4.82
CA ASN A 145 28.03 -3.98 -3.91
C ASN A 145 29.17 -3.28 -3.17
N ALA A 146 29.07 -1.95 -3.07
CA ALA A 146 30.03 -1.14 -2.36
C ALA A 146 29.88 -1.25 -0.83
N LYS A 147 31.02 -1.35 -0.14
CA LYS A 147 31.17 -1.38 1.31
C LYS A 147 32.23 -0.37 1.74
N VAL A 148 31.83 0.67 2.46
CA VAL A 148 32.76 1.66 3.03
C VAL A 148 33.52 1.02 4.19
N SER A 149 34.84 1.22 4.22
CA SER A 149 35.77 0.58 5.14
C SER A 149 36.81 1.56 5.70
N ASP A 150 37.63 1.08 6.65
CA ASP A 150 38.74 1.80 7.28
C ASP A 150 38.30 2.95 8.20
N PHE A 151 37.75 2.57 9.36
CA PHE A 151 37.21 3.51 10.34
C PHE A 151 38.25 4.03 11.34
N GLY A 152 39.54 3.69 11.19
CA GLY A 152 40.60 4.04 12.14
C GLY A 152 40.75 5.55 12.38
N LEU A 153 40.43 6.38 11.38
CA LEU A 153 40.51 7.84 11.48
C LEU A 153 39.20 8.53 11.89
N SER A 154 38.09 7.78 11.92
CA SER A 154 36.74 8.32 12.11
C SER A 154 36.54 9.03 13.45
N LYS A 155 35.60 9.97 13.50
CA LYS A 155 35.20 10.69 14.73
C LYS A 155 33.69 10.76 14.89
N ILE A 156 33.24 10.67 16.14
CA ILE A 156 31.86 10.94 16.51
C ILE A 156 31.67 12.46 16.68
N ALA A 157 30.60 12.99 16.08
CA ALA A 157 30.16 14.37 16.20
C ALA A 157 28.79 14.46 16.92
N PRO A 158 28.51 15.58 17.62
CA PRO A 158 27.22 15.80 18.28
C PRO A 158 26.05 15.72 17.28
N ALA A 159 25.03 14.92 17.62
CA ALA A 159 23.87 14.61 16.78
C ALA A 159 22.73 15.65 16.85
N ASN A 160 22.75 16.51 17.86
CA ASN A 160 21.65 17.40 18.26
C ASN A 160 21.59 18.75 17.51
N GLN A 161 22.46 18.98 16.52
CA GLN A 161 22.43 20.20 15.70
C GLN A 161 22.61 19.88 14.21
N SER A 162 21.94 20.65 13.36
CA SER A 162 22.00 20.52 11.90
C SER A 162 23.40 20.86 11.36
N ARG A 163 24.11 21.79 12.01
CA ARG A 163 25.50 22.19 11.71
C ARG A 163 26.35 22.14 12.98
N THR A 164 27.28 21.19 13.04
CA THR A 164 28.32 21.10 14.08
C THR A 164 29.67 20.96 13.39
N TYR A 165 30.61 21.83 13.75
CA TYR A 165 32.01 21.73 13.34
C TYR A 165 32.82 21.21 14.52
N LEU A 166 33.73 20.27 14.26
CA LEU A 166 34.69 19.80 15.24
C LEU A 166 36.05 20.42 14.92
N ILE A 167 36.63 21.13 15.89
CA ILE A 167 38.05 21.48 15.81
C ILE A 167 38.83 20.17 15.99
N SER A 168 39.60 19.79 14.98
CA SER A 168 40.30 18.51 14.95
C SER A 168 41.63 18.65 14.23
N ASN A 169 42.66 17.93 14.70
CA ASN A 169 43.88 17.71 13.94
C ASN A 169 43.55 17.26 12.51
N VAL A 170 44.24 17.82 11.51
CA VAL A 170 44.03 17.46 10.10
C VAL A 170 44.58 16.07 9.82
N VAL A 171 43.74 15.18 9.32
CA VAL A 171 44.12 13.82 8.86
C VAL A 171 43.34 13.51 7.59
N GLY A 172 43.75 12.47 6.87
CA GLY A 172 43.13 12.02 5.64
C GLY A 172 44.13 11.98 4.49
N THR A 173 43.76 11.33 3.40
CA THR A 173 44.65 11.12 2.27
C THR A 173 44.78 12.39 1.41
N HIS A 174 46.02 12.77 1.07
CA HIS A 174 46.31 13.93 0.23
C HIS A 174 45.65 13.77 -1.15
N GLY A 175 44.99 14.83 -1.64
CA GLY A 175 44.16 14.80 -2.86
C GLY A 175 42.66 14.59 -2.58
N TYR A 176 42.29 13.80 -1.58
CA TYR A 176 40.89 13.61 -1.16
C TYR A 176 40.46 14.58 -0.05
N CYS A 177 41.41 14.95 0.82
CA CYS A 177 41.14 15.79 1.98
C CYS A 177 40.53 17.15 1.58
N ASP A 178 39.45 17.53 2.28
CA ASP A 178 38.77 18.81 2.10
C ASP A 178 39.74 19.98 2.35
N PRO A 179 39.99 20.85 1.34
CA PRO A 179 40.96 21.92 1.46
C PRO A 179 40.62 22.90 2.56
N LEU A 180 39.33 23.16 2.81
CA LEU A 180 38.92 24.06 3.88
C LEU A 180 39.14 23.44 5.26
N TYR A 181 38.91 22.14 5.42
CA TYR A 181 39.28 21.42 6.64
C TYR A 181 40.79 21.41 6.84
N SER A 182 41.57 21.17 5.78
CA SER A 182 43.03 21.21 5.84
C SER A 182 43.58 22.57 6.25
N GLN A 183 42.90 23.66 5.88
CA GLN A 183 43.31 25.03 6.22
C GLN A 183 42.82 25.47 7.60
N THR A 184 41.58 25.13 7.96
CA THR A 184 40.92 25.69 9.16
C THR A 184 40.91 24.73 10.35
N SER A 185 41.27 23.46 10.15
CA SER A 185 41.09 22.38 11.13
C SER A 185 39.62 22.15 11.56
N LEU A 186 38.64 22.74 10.85
CA LEU A 186 37.22 22.57 11.12
C LEU A 186 36.66 21.38 10.34
N LEU A 187 36.42 20.28 11.02
CA LEU A 187 35.86 19.07 10.45
C LEU A 187 34.32 19.07 10.50
N SER A 188 33.67 18.60 9.43
CA SER A 188 32.22 18.40 9.38
C SER A 188 31.86 17.30 8.40
N LYS A 189 30.56 16.94 8.31
CA LYS A 189 30.05 15.96 7.35
C LYS A 189 30.30 16.38 5.89
N GLU A 190 30.33 17.70 5.64
CA GLU A 190 30.63 18.27 4.33
C GLU A 190 32.09 18.00 3.91
N SER A 191 33.00 17.67 4.84
CA SER A 191 34.36 17.25 4.51
C SER A 191 34.41 15.84 3.93
N ASP A 192 33.56 14.93 4.42
CA ASP A 192 33.37 13.61 3.80
C ASP A 192 32.70 13.74 2.43
N VAL A 193 31.76 14.68 2.28
CA VAL A 193 31.12 15.00 0.99
C VAL A 193 32.14 15.44 -0.05
N TYR A 194 33.07 16.34 0.32
CA TYR A 194 34.15 16.75 -0.58
C TYR A 194 34.99 15.55 -1.02
N SER A 195 35.41 14.73 -0.06
CA SER A 195 36.21 13.52 -0.31
C SER A 195 35.47 12.54 -1.23
N PHE A 196 34.16 12.38 -1.05
CA PHE A 196 33.31 11.57 -1.94
C PHE A 196 33.20 12.19 -3.34
N GLY A 197 33.15 13.51 -3.47
CA GLY A 197 33.22 14.21 -4.75
C GLY A 197 34.48 13.87 -5.56
N VAL A 198 35.63 13.71 -4.88
CA VAL A 198 36.87 13.27 -5.51
C VAL A 198 36.72 11.84 -6.04
N VAL A 199 36.13 10.93 -5.25
CA VAL A 199 35.83 9.55 -5.69
C VAL A 199 34.90 9.52 -6.91
N LEU A 200 33.87 10.37 -6.96
CA LEU A 200 32.99 10.44 -8.13
C LEU A 200 33.78 10.84 -9.39
N PHE A 201 34.69 11.81 -9.29
CA PHE A 201 35.56 12.15 -10.42
C PHE A 201 36.51 11.01 -10.81
N GLU A 202 37.05 10.26 -9.85
CA GLU A 202 37.86 9.08 -10.15
C GLU A 202 37.08 8.03 -10.94
N VAL A 203 35.85 7.74 -10.51
CA VAL A 203 34.95 6.78 -11.16
C VAL A 203 34.61 7.21 -12.59
N MET A 204 34.34 8.50 -12.80
CA MET A 204 34.05 9.07 -14.12
C MET A 204 35.29 9.12 -15.02
N CYS A 205 36.44 9.48 -14.48
CA CYS A 205 37.69 9.61 -15.25
C CYS A 205 38.39 8.27 -15.48
N GLY A 206 37.98 7.22 -14.76
CA GLY A 206 38.63 5.91 -14.78
C GLY A 206 40.07 5.91 -14.29
N LYS A 207 40.45 6.87 -13.43
CA LYS A 207 41.82 7.02 -12.93
C LYS A 207 41.84 7.71 -11.57
N LEU A 208 42.91 7.48 -10.81
CA LEU A 208 43.14 8.08 -9.50
C LEU A 208 43.26 9.61 -9.57
N CYS A 209 42.94 10.27 -8.46
CA CYS A 209 43.01 11.72 -8.30
C CYS A 209 44.42 12.28 -8.20
N TYR A 210 45.44 11.42 -8.28
CA TYR A 210 46.84 11.79 -8.28
C TYR A 210 47.64 10.93 -9.26
N LYS A 211 48.81 11.43 -9.66
CA LYS A 211 49.81 10.68 -10.42
C LYS A 211 51.21 10.97 -9.89
N TYR A 212 52.07 9.98 -9.95
CA TYR A 212 53.50 10.16 -9.67
C TYR A 212 54.21 10.60 -10.94
N HIS A 213 54.97 11.68 -10.85
CA HIS A 213 55.77 12.18 -11.95
C HIS A 213 57.06 12.77 -11.39
N ASN A 214 58.21 12.21 -11.76
CA ASN A 214 59.55 12.63 -11.30
C ASN A 214 59.58 12.84 -9.77
N GLU A 215 59.20 11.81 -9.00
CA GLU A 215 59.16 11.80 -7.53
C GLU A 215 58.18 12.80 -6.86
N ALA A 216 57.44 13.60 -7.64
CA ALA A 216 56.39 14.47 -7.15
C ALA A 216 54.99 13.87 -7.37
N THR A 217 54.13 13.98 -6.36
CA THR A 217 52.71 13.62 -6.46
C THR A 217 51.92 14.81 -7.02
N ILE A 218 51.36 14.65 -8.22
CA ILE A 218 50.52 15.68 -8.85
C ILE A 218 49.06 15.34 -8.58
N ILE A 219 48.36 16.21 -7.85
CA ILE A 219 46.90 16.11 -7.63
C ILE A 219 46.15 16.61 -8.88
N LEU A 220 45.14 15.88 -9.33
CA LEU A 220 44.39 16.16 -10.56
C LEU A 220 43.05 16.87 -10.31
N VAL A 221 42.59 16.95 -9.05
CA VAL A 221 41.28 17.49 -8.67
C VAL A 221 41.05 18.91 -9.21
N TYR A 222 42.06 19.79 -9.11
CA TYR A 222 41.93 21.16 -9.62
C TYR A 222 41.77 21.19 -11.15
N ARG A 223 42.48 20.31 -11.87
CA ARG A 223 42.36 20.19 -13.32
C ARG A 223 40.97 19.68 -13.68
N TRP A 224 40.48 18.66 -13.00
CA TRP A 224 39.14 18.13 -13.27
C TRP A 224 38.03 19.17 -13.13
N LYS A 225 38.12 20.04 -12.11
CA LYS A 225 37.22 21.19 -11.98
C LYS A 225 37.36 22.16 -13.16
N GLU A 226 38.59 22.50 -13.54
CA GLU A 226 38.84 23.37 -14.71
C GLU A 226 38.26 22.78 -16.01
N TYR A 227 38.40 21.48 -16.23
CA TYR A 227 37.81 20.77 -17.37
C TYR A 227 36.28 20.78 -17.31
N TYR A 228 35.68 20.61 -16.12
CA TYR A 228 34.24 20.75 -15.93
C TYR A 228 33.77 22.17 -16.29
N ASP A 229 34.39 23.19 -15.71
CA ASP A 229 33.99 24.60 -15.87
C ASP A 229 34.14 25.08 -17.32
N LYS A 230 35.08 24.49 -18.08
CA LYS A 230 35.30 24.76 -19.52
C LYS A 230 34.45 23.89 -20.45
N ASN A 231 33.54 23.05 -19.93
CA ASN A 231 32.76 22.06 -20.69
C ASN A 231 33.63 21.09 -21.53
N ARG A 232 34.79 20.69 -20.98
CA ARG A 232 35.78 19.80 -21.62
C ARG A 232 35.92 18.45 -20.90
N LEU A 233 34.87 17.98 -20.22
CA LEU A 233 34.90 16.71 -19.47
C LEU A 233 35.24 15.50 -20.35
N THR A 234 34.84 15.53 -21.63
CA THR A 234 35.13 14.48 -22.61
C THR A 234 36.62 14.29 -22.90
N ASP A 235 37.49 15.22 -22.48
CA ASP A 235 38.94 15.14 -22.60
C ASP A 235 39.59 14.36 -21.44
N ILE A 236 38.87 14.18 -20.33
CA ILE A 236 39.40 13.56 -19.10
C ILE A 236 38.78 12.21 -18.76
N ILE A 237 37.62 11.89 -19.35
CA ILE A 237 36.94 10.60 -19.27
C ILE A 237 37.75 9.54 -20.02
N HIS A 238 37.84 8.34 -19.45
CA HIS A 238 38.52 7.21 -20.08
C HIS A 238 37.94 6.93 -21.47
N HIS A 239 38.80 6.69 -22.47
CA HIS A 239 38.40 6.54 -23.87
C HIS A 239 37.29 5.49 -24.05
N ASP A 240 37.43 4.32 -23.43
CA ASP A 240 36.48 3.22 -23.57
C ASP A 240 35.13 3.46 -22.86
N LEU A 241 35.11 4.38 -21.88
CA LEU A 241 33.87 4.81 -21.23
C LEU A 241 33.12 5.84 -22.08
N LYS A 242 33.84 6.64 -22.88
CA LYS A 242 33.30 7.80 -23.61
C LYS A 242 32.21 7.44 -24.62
N GLU A 243 32.30 6.28 -25.27
CA GLU A 243 31.33 5.86 -26.28
C GLU A 243 30.07 5.20 -25.67
N HIS A 244 30.16 4.74 -24.42
CA HIS A 244 29.16 3.88 -23.76
C HIS A 244 28.36 4.58 -22.67
N ILE A 245 28.53 5.90 -22.46
CA ILE A 245 27.82 6.66 -21.43
C ILE A 245 26.73 7.55 -22.06
N ASP A 246 25.52 7.53 -21.51
CA ASP A 246 24.47 8.50 -21.81
C ASP A 246 24.87 9.93 -21.46
N HIS A 247 24.61 10.85 -22.39
CA HIS A 247 25.01 12.24 -22.23
C HIS A 247 24.32 12.91 -21.02
N GLU A 248 23.02 12.65 -20.81
CA GLU A 248 22.31 13.23 -19.67
C GLU A 248 22.73 12.57 -18.35
N SER A 249 22.95 11.24 -18.35
CA SER A 249 23.54 10.55 -17.20
C SER A 249 24.89 11.14 -16.80
N LEU A 250 25.80 11.34 -17.77
CA LEU A 250 27.11 11.94 -17.54
C LEU A 250 27.00 13.37 -17.02
N LYS A 251 26.09 14.16 -17.59
CA LYS A 251 25.87 15.55 -17.19
C LYS A 251 25.35 15.63 -15.75
N THR A 252 24.36 14.82 -15.39
CA THR A 252 23.82 14.75 -14.02
C THR A 252 24.91 14.30 -13.04
N PHE A 253 25.64 13.22 -13.38
CA PHE A 253 26.72 12.69 -12.55
C PHE A 253 27.86 13.68 -12.33
N SER A 254 28.34 14.32 -13.41
CA SER A 254 29.43 15.28 -13.34
C SER A 254 29.04 16.56 -12.61
N ALA A 255 27.79 17.01 -12.74
CA ALA A 255 27.27 18.16 -12.02
C ALA A 255 27.27 17.93 -10.51
N ILE A 256 26.74 16.80 -10.05
CA ILE A 256 26.73 16.48 -8.61
C ILE A 256 28.15 16.26 -8.07
N ALA A 257 29.04 15.63 -8.86
CA ALA A 257 30.45 15.48 -8.50
C ALA A 257 31.15 16.84 -8.32
N ASN A 258 30.96 17.78 -9.25
CA ASN A 258 31.55 19.12 -9.13
C ASN A 258 30.95 19.92 -7.95
N GLN A 259 29.65 19.78 -7.68
CA GLN A 259 29.00 20.44 -6.54
C GLN A 259 29.55 19.95 -5.20
N CYS A 260 29.88 18.65 -5.07
CA CYS A 260 30.57 18.11 -3.89
C CYS A 260 31.93 18.77 -3.65
N LEU A 261 32.62 19.18 -4.71
CA LEU A 261 33.93 19.85 -4.67
C LEU A 261 33.83 21.38 -4.52
N ASN A 262 32.70 21.92 -4.05
CA ASN A 262 32.60 23.36 -3.78
C ASN A 262 33.53 23.75 -2.60
N LEU A 263 34.23 24.88 -2.71
CA LEU A 263 35.08 25.37 -1.62
C LEU A 263 34.25 25.85 -0.42
N GLN A 264 33.04 26.37 -0.67
CA GLN A 264 32.08 26.74 0.37
C GLN A 264 31.28 25.49 0.79
N ARG A 265 31.41 25.10 2.05
CA ARG A 265 30.80 23.86 2.59
C ARG A 265 29.29 23.88 2.46
N GLU A 266 28.70 25.06 2.65
CA GLU A 266 27.26 25.29 2.65
C GLU A 266 26.65 25.13 1.26
N LYS A 267 27.47 25.21 0.20
CA LYS A 267 27.07 24.98 -1.19
C LYS A 267 27.23 23.52 -1.61
N ARG A 268 27.89 22.69 -0.80
CA ARG A 268 28.00 21.26 -1.04
C ARG A 268 26.64 20.59 -0.78
N PRO A 269 26.24 19.63 -1.61
CA PRO A 269 25.00 18.90 -1.41
C PRO A 269 25.09 17.99 -0.18
N THR A 270 23.94 17.65 0.38
CA THR A 270 23.81 16.59 1.38
C THR A 270 23.92 15.22 0.73
N MET A 271 24.29 14.18 1.50
CA MET A 271 24.30 12.81 0.97
C MET A 271 22.94 12.35 0.43
N VAL A 272 21.83 12.89 0.95
CA VAL A 272 20.47 12.63 0.43
C VAL A 272 20.31 13.15 -1.00
N GLU A 273 20.79 14.37 -1.25
CA GLU A 273 20.75 14.98 -2.58
C GLU A 273 21.71 14.26 -3.53
N ILE A 274 22.90 13.90 -3.06
CA ILE A 274 23.86 13.12 -3.86
C ILE A 274 23.27 11.79 -4.30
N ILE A 275 22.64 11.04 -3.38
CA ILE A 275 21.97 9.77 -3.73
C ILE A 275 20.87 10.01 -4.78
N LYS A 276 20.06 11.05 -4.60
CA LYS A 276 18.98 11.38 -5.55
C LYS A 276 19.52 11.67 -6.96
N GLU A 277 20.57 12.47 -7.08
CA GLU A 277 21.17 12.80 -8.38
C GLU A 277 21.90 11.60 -9.00
N LEU A 278 22.52 10.73 -8.19
CA LEU A 278 23.10 9.48 -8.68
C LEU A 278 22.01 8.47 -9.13
N GLU A 279 20.86 8.42 -8.45
CA GLU A 279 19.71 7.62 -8.88
C GLU A 279 19.11 8.14 -10.18
N LEU A 280 19.05 9.47 -10.35
CA LEU A 280 18.65 10.12 -11.60
C LEU A 280 19.63 9.81 -12.73
N ALA A 281 20.94 9.94 -12.50
CA ALA A 281 21.97 9.59 -13.49
C ALA A 281 21.88 8.11 -13.89
N LEU A 282 21.61 7.20 -12.95
CA LEU A 282 21.40 5.78 -13.22
C LEU A 282 20.13 5.54 -14.05
N GLN A 283 19.02 6.21 -13.72
CA GLN A 283 17.78 6.11 -14.50
C GLN A 283 17.98 6.61 -15.94
N GLN A 284 18.71 7.71 -16.13
CA GLN A 284 19.05 8.24 -17.45
C GLN A 284 19.88 7.23 -18.25
N GLU A 285 20.88 6.60 -17.64
CA GLU A 285 21.69 5.56 -18.31
C GLU A 285 20.87 4.32 -18.67
N ILE A 286 20.07 3.81 -17.74
CA ILE A 286 19.19 2.65 -17.99
C ILE A 286 18.21 2.99 -19.12
N SER A 287 17.66 4.21 -19.13
CA SER A 287 16.76 4.65 -20.20
C SER A 287 17.44 4.76 -21.58
N ARG A 288 18.74 5.04 -21.64
CA ARG A 288 19.53 4.96 -22.89
C ARG A 288 19.72 3.52 -23.33
N GLN A 289 20.06 2.62 -22.40
CA GLN A 289 20.20 1.18 -22.69
C GLN A 289 18.86 0.57 -23.12
N GLU A 290 17.75 1.22 -22.80
CA GLU A 290 16.39 0.86 -23.19
C GLU A 290 15.88 1.59 -24.47
N LYS A 291 16.68 2.46 -25.12
CA LYS A 291 16.39 3.04 -26.46
C LYS A 291 16.91 2.10 -27.58
N PRO A 292 16.12 1.77 -28.62
CA PRO A 292 16.52 0.79 -29.62
C PRO A 292 17.54 1.37 -30.62
N ASN A 293 18.78 0.87 -30.57
CA ASN A 293 19.60 0.75 -31.78
C ASN A 293 19.14 -0.49 -32.55
N ILE A 294 18.97 -0.33 -33.85
CA ILE A 294 18.56 -1.38 -34.79
C ILE A 294 19.55 -2.56 -34.72
N VAL A 295 18.99 -3.79 -34.72
CA VAL A 295 19.62 -5.14 -34.81
C VAL A 295 19.68 -5.97 -33.49
N LYS A 296 18.76 -6.96 -33.43
CA LYS A 296 18.75 -8.25 -32.68
C LYS A 296 18.49 -8.24 -31.16
N ASN A 297 17.19 -8.39 -30.83
CA ASN A 297 16.52 -8.86 -29.60
C ASN A 297 17.29 -9.79 -28.63
N PRO A 298 16.84 -9.97 -27.35
CA PRO A 298 15.80 -9.26 -26.58
C PRO A 298 16.12 -9.13 -25.05
N THR A 299 15.18 -8.59 -24.25
CA THR A 299 15.10 -8.85 -22.79
C THR A 299 15.21 -10.36 -22.49
N SER A 300 14.99 -10.79 -21.25
CA SER A 300 14.24 -12.03 -21.09
C SER A 300 13.12 -12.10 -22.14
N ASN A 301 13.29 -12.94 -23.17
CA ASN A 301 12.44 -12.91 -24.37
C ASN A 301 11.00 -13.30 -24.04
N LYS A 302 10.82 -14.02 -22.92
CA LYS A 302 9.53 -14.56 -22.49
C LYS A 302 8.43 -13.50 -22.36
N SER A 303 8.62 -12.38 -21.66
CA SER A 303 7.47 -11.51 -21.34
C SER A 303 6.99 -10.58 -22.47
N LYS A 304 7.82 -10.24 -23.46
CA LYS A 304 7.35 -9.51 -24.66
C LYS A 304 6.88 -10.46 -25.76
N GLU A 305 7.48 -11.66 -25.88
CA GLU A 305 6.96 -12.69 -26.77
C GLU A 305 5.59 -13.20 -26.34
N GLU A 306 5.38 -13.33 -25.03
CA GLU A 306 4.10 -13.70 -24.42
C GLU A 306 3.00 -12.69 -24.71
N LEU A 307 3.28 -11.44 -25.11
CA LEU A 307 2.25 -10.42 -25.40
C LEU A 307 1.96 -10.25 -26.90
N TYR A 308 2.69 -10.92 -27.81
CA TYR A 308 2.40 -10.83 -29.25
C TYR A 308 0.99 -11.30 -29.61
N HIS A 309 0.41 -12.20 -28.82
CA HIS A 309 -0.98 -12.63 -29.02
C HIS A 309 -2.01 -11.50 -28.82
N LEU A 310 -1.63 -10.41 -28.14
CA LEU A 310 -2.45 -9.21 -27.97
C LEU A 310 -2.16 -8.15 -29.06
N LYS A 311 -1.20 -8.36 -29.96
CA LYS A 311 -0.90 -7.37 -31.01
C LYS A 311 -1.95 -7.43 -32.11
N ILE A 312 -2.51 -6.28 -32.47
CA ILE A 312 -3.42 -6.11 -33.61
C ILE A 312 -2.81 -5.18 -34.64
N HIS A 313 -3.07 -5.42 -35.93
CA HIS A 313 -2.57 -4.59 -37.01
C HIS A 313 -3.36 -3.28 -37.12
N LEU A 314 -2.65 -2.21 -37.48
CA LEU A 314 -3.23 -0.87 -37.67
C LEU A 314 -4.30 -0.86 -38.75
N VAL A 315 -4.18 -1.71 -39.77
CA VAL A 315 -5.17 -1.84 -40.85
C VAL A 315 -6.53 -2.26 -40.31
N ASP A 316 -6.57 -3.21 -39.38
CA ASP A 316 -7.81 -3.71 -38.77
C ASP A 316 -8.47 -2.62 -37.92
N ILE A 317 -7.66 -1.86 -37.18
CA ILE A 317 -8.13 -0.70 -36.42
C ILE A 317 -8.72 0.37 -37.35
N LYS A 318 -8.05 0.67 -38.46
CA LYS A 318 -8.54 1.65 -39.44
C LYS A 318 -9.86 1.20 -40.06
N VAL A 319 -10.03 -0.07 -40.37
CA VAL A 319 -11.31 -0.61 -40.86
C VAL A 319 -12.40 -0.46 -39.77
N ALA A 320 -12.12 -0.93 -38.55
CA ALA A 320 -13.08 -0.89 -37.44
C ALA A 320 -13.53 0.53 -37.06
N THR A 321 -12.65 1.50 -37.18
CA THR A 321 -12.90 2.91 -36.80
C THR A 321 -13.29 3.81 -37.98
N ASN A 322 -13.40 3.26 -39.20
CA ASN A 322 -13.54 4.03 -40.43
C ASN A 322 -12.47 5.14 -40.54
N ASN A 323 -11.21 4.74 -40.42
CA ASN A 323 -10.02 5.59 -40.38
C ASN A 323 -10.10 6.70 -39.34
N PHE A 324 -10.43 6.35 -38.09
CA PHE A 324 -10.57 7.30 -36.98
C PHE A 324 -11.57 8.44 -37.26
N SER A 325 -12.69 8.11 -37.92
CA SER A 325 -13.72 9.08 -38.27
C SER A 325 -14.31 9.77 -37.03
N SER A 326 -14.63 11.06 -37.15
CA SER A 326 -15.17 11.87 -36.07
C SER A 326 -16.51 11.35 -35.53
N ASN A 327 -17.29 10.65 -36.34
CA ASN A 327 -18.55 10.01 -35.92
C ASN A 327 -18.36 8.77 -35.01
N LYS A 328 -17.14 8.24 -34.93
CA LYS A 328 -16.77 7.12 -34.03
C LYS A 328 -16.06 7.61 -32.77
N LEU A 329 -15.76 8.90 -32.65
CA LEU A 329 -15.11 9.48 -31.48
C LEU A 329 -16.08 9.47 -30.27
N ILE A 330 -15.66 8.89 -29.15
CA ILE A 330 -16.47 8.73 -27.93
C ILE A 330 -15.86 9.44 -26.71
N GLY A 331 -14.59 9.85 -26.79
CA GLY A 331 -13.90 10.56 -25.73
C GLY A 331 -12.70 11.34 -26.24
N ARG A 332 -12.45 12.49 -25.62
CA ARG A 332 -11.23 13.30 -25.77
C ARG A 332 -10.64 13.50 -24.38
N GLY A 333 -9.36 13.17 -24.20
CA GLY A 333 -8.66 13.34 -22.92
C GLY A 333 -7.21 13.81 -23.11
N GLY A 334 -6.53 14.10 -22.01
CA GLY A 334 -5.13 14.56 -22.01
C GLY A 334 -4.15 13.54 -22.59
N PHE A 335 -4.54 12.27 -22.68
CA PHE A 335 -3.73 11.17 -23.19
C PHE A 335 -4.09 10.74 -24.63
N GLY A 336 -5.06 11.40 -25.27
CA GLY A 336 -5.45 11.12 -26.65
C GLY A 336 -6.96 10.94 -26.86
N ASN A 337 -7.31 10.48 -28.06
CA ASN A 337 -8.69 10.32 -28.51
C ASN A 337 -9.14 8.86 -28.37
N VAL A 338 -10.39 8.66 -27.95
CA VAL A 338 -11.00 7.32 -27.84
C VAL A 338 -12.09 7.17 -28.89
N TYR A 339 -12.01 6.11 -29.68
CA TYR A 339 -12.95 5.77 -30.74
C TYR A 339 -13.67 4.46 -30.44
N LYS A 340 -14.95 4.34 -30.79
CA LYS A 340 -15.64 3.05 -30.81
C LYS A 340 -15.48 2.38 -32.17
N GLY A 341 -15.43 1.06 -32.20
CA GLY A 341 -15.49 0.29 -33.43
C GLY A 341 -15.76 -1.18 -33.15
N GLU A 342 -15.96 -1.96 -34.20
CA GLU A 342 -16.29 -3.38 -34.10
C GLU A 342 -15.12 -4.22 -34.58
N LEU A 343 -14.69 -5.19 -33.76
CA LEU A 343 -13.68 -6.17 -34.12
C LEU A 343 -14.29 -7.57 -34.13
N TYR A 344 -13.90 -8.38 -35.11
CA TYR A 344 -14.27 -9.79 -35.15
C TYR A 344 -13.28 -10.59 -34.30
N LEU A 345 -13.67 -10.87 -33.05
CA LEU A 345 -12.90 -11.72 -32.14
C LEU A 345 -13.37 -13.17 -32.26
N ARG A 346 -12.69 -14.11 -31.59
CA ARG A 346 -13.05 -15.54 -31.61
C ARG A 346 -14.51 -15.82 -31.21
N GLU A 347 -15.08 -14.96 -30.39
CA GLU A 347 -16.46 -15.06 -29.87
C GLU A 347 -17.50 -14.36 -30.77
N GLY A 348 -17.06 -13.71 -31.86
CA GLY A 348 -17.92 -12.98 -32.80
C GLY A 348 -17.64 -11.47 -32.84
N PRO A 349 -18.51 -10.70 -33.53
CA PRO A 349 -18.38 -9.25 -33.60
C PRO A 349 -18.50 -8.64 -32.21
N THR A 350 -17.45 -7.94 -31.79
CA THR A 350 -17.32 -7.35 -30.45
C THR A 350 -17.12 -5.85 -30.59
N MET A 351 -17.95 -5.07 -29.89
CA MET A 351 -17.77 -3.62 -29.78
C MET A 351 -16.60 -3.31 -28.85
N VAL A 352 -15.63 -2.53 -29.33
CA VAL A 352 -14.40 -2.19 -28.62
C VAL A 352 -14.16 -0.68 -28.60
N ALA A 353 -13.33 -0.24 -27.66
CA ALA A 353 -12.84 1.13 -27.54
C ALA A 353 -11.36 1.18 -27.91
N PHE A 354 -11.00 2.04 -28.87
CA PHE A 354 -9.64 2.30 -29.32
C PHE A 354 -9.15 3.61 -28.72
N LYS A 355 -8.27 3.54 -27.71
CA LYS A 355 -7.59 4.69 -27.12
C LYS A 355 -6.32 4.95 -27.93
N ARG A 356 -6.39 5.91 -28.84
CA ARG A 356 -5.26 6.35 -29.68
C ARG A 356 -4.49 7.45 -28.94
N LEU A 357 -3.27 7.13 -28.54
CA LEU A 357 -2.43 8.04 -27.78
C LEU A 357 -1.81 9.11 -28.68
N ASP A 358 -1.65 10.32 -28.14
CA ASP A 358 -1.07 11.45 -28.87
C ASP A 358 0.45 11.49 -28.64
N SER A 359 1.24 11.22 -29.69
CA SER A 359 2.70 11.22 -29.63
C SER A 359 3.32 12.62 -29.60
N ARG A 360 2.52 13.68 -29.82
CA ARG A 360 3.01 15.06 -30.01
C ARG A 360 3.66 15.69 -28.76
N PHE A 361 3.51 15.08 -27.58
CA PHE A 361 4.01 15.63 -26.31
C PHE A 361 5.08 14.77 -25.62
N GLY A 362 5.58 13.69 -26.24
CA GLY A 362 6.71 12.91 -25.72
C GLY A 362 6.48 12.14 -24.41
N GLN A 363 5.29 12.21 -23.81
CA GLN A 363 4.92 11.47 -22.58
C GLN A 363 4.19 10.14 -22.85
N GLY A 364 3.66 9.93 -24.06
CA GLY A 364 2.75 8.82 -24.36
C GLY A 364 3.37 7.42 -24.40
N ASP A 365 4.67 7.26 -24.71
CA ASP A 365 5.29 5.93 -24.85
C ASP A 365 5.44 5.20 -23.51
N ILE A 366 5.83 5.91 -22.45
CA ILE A 366 5.96 5.33 -21.11
C ILE A 366 4.58 4.91 -20.60
N GLU A 367 3.57 5.77 -20.77
CA GLU A 367 2.20 5.52 -20.34
C GLU A 367 1.58 4.35 -21.12
N PHE A 368 1.84 4.26 -22.43
CA PHE A 368 1.40 3.15 -23.28
C PHE A 368 1.90 1.81 -22.77
N TRP A 369 3.22 1.67 -22.60
CA TRP A 369 3.81 0.40 -22.17
C TRP A 369 3.48 0.07 -20.72
N ASN A 370 3.41 1.08 -19.84
CA ASN A 370 3.01 0.87 -18.45
C ASN A 370 1.56 0.37 -18.35
N GLU A 371 0.64 0.95 -19.13
CA GLU A 371 -0.75 0.51 -19.16
C GLU A 371 -0.87 -0.92 -19.72
N ILE A 372 -0.12 -1.29 -20.76
CA ILE A 372 -0.08 -2.68 -21.28
C ILE A 372 0.43 -3.64 -20.22
N MET A 373 1.57 -3.33 -19.59
CA MET A 373 2.20 -4.22 -18.63
C MET A 373 1.33 -4.47 -17.40
N ILE A 374 0.68 -3.43 -16.87
CA ILE A 374 -0.20 -3.59 -15.71
C ILE A 374 -1.44 -4.40 -16.09
N ASN A 375 -2.10 -4.10 -17.21
CA ASN A 375 -3.29 -4.81 -17.64
C ASN A 375 -3.03 -6.27 -18.06
N ALA A 376 -1.85 -6.56 -18.61
CA ALA A 376 -1.50 -7.92 -19.00
C ALA A 376 -1.12 -8.78 -17.80
N LYS A 377 -0.52 -8.17 -16.76
CA LYS A 377 -0.05 -8.89 -15.57
C LYS A 377 -1.12 -9.04 -14.50
N TYR A 378 -2.01 -8.06 -14.36
CA TYR A 378 -2.97 -7.97 -13.27
C TYR A 378 -4.39 -7.88 -13.83
N GLY A 379 -5.30 -8.67 -13.25
CA GLY A 379 -6.70 -8.73 -13.68
C GLY A 379 -7.63 -8.71 -12.47
N HIS A 380 -8.68 -7.89 -12.54
CA HIS A 380 -9.69 -7.77 -11.49
C HIS A 380 -11.06 -7.44 -12.10
N GLU A 381 -12.16 -7.87 -11.48
CA GLU A 381 -13.51 -7.66 -12.01
C GLU A 381 -13.85 -6.17 -12.22
N ASN A 382 -13.34 -5.28 -11.37
CA ASN A 382 -13.54 -3.82 -11.47
C ASN A 382 -12.38 -3.08 -12.15
N MET A 383 -11.56 -3.77 -12.93
CA MET A 383 -10.52 -3.18 -13.77
C MET A 383 -10.91 -3.31 -15.25
N VAL A 384 -10.63 -2.31 -16.07
CA VAL A 384 -10.81 -2.44 -17.52
C VAL A 384 -9.85 -3.50 -18.05
N SER A 385 -10.33 -4.40 -18.92
CA SER A 385 -9.50 -5.45 -19.53
C SER A 385 -8.98 -5.00 -20.89
N LEU A 386 -7.64 -4.98 -21.05
CA LEU A 386 -6.98 -4.80 -22.33
C LEU A 386 -7.22 -6.04 -23.22
N LEU A 387 -7.75 -5.83 -24.41
CA LEU A 387 -7.97 -6.88 -25.40
C LEU A 387 -6.80 -6.98 -26.37
N HIS A 388 -6.36 -5.84 -26.92
CA HIS A 388 -5.27 -5.77 -27.88
C HIS A 388 -4.50 -4.45 -27.74
N PHE A 389 -3.33 -4.38 -28.37
CA PHE A 389 -2.61 -3.13 -28.60
C PHE A 389 -2.03 -3.07 -30.01
N CYS A 390 -1.83 -1.85 -30.52
CA CYS A 390 -1.15 -1.59 -31.78
C CYS A 390 0.04 -0.66 -31.54
N ASP A 391 1.17 -1.10 -32.09
CA ASP A 391 2.44 -0.37 -32.15
C ASP A 391 2.97 -0.56 -33.59
N GLU A 392 2.49 0.31 -34.49
CA GLU A 392 2.80 0.29 -35.92
C GLU A 392 2.80 1.72 -36.48
N SER A 393 3.77 2.06 -37.33
CA SER A 393 3.81 3.34 -38.05
C SER A 393 3.65 4.59 -37.17
N GLU A 394 4.33 4.64 -36.02
CA GLU A 394 4.23 5.70 -35.00
C GLU A 394 2.86 5.82 -34.31
N GLU A 395 1.93 4.89 -34.55
CA GLU A 395 0.65 4.82 -33.85
C GLU A 395 0.79 3.97 -32.58
N ARG A 396 0.25 4.49 -31.47
CA ARG A 396 0.14 3.79 -30.19
C ARG A 396 -1.33 3.72 -29.82
N ILE A 397 -1.91 2.52 -29.90
CA ILE A 397 -3.35 2.35 -29.71
C ILE A 397 -3.63 1.20 -28.75
N LEU A 398 -4.39 1.47 -27.70
CA LEU A 398 -4.85 0.47 -26.74
C LEU A 398 -6.31 0.11 -27.06
N VAL A 399 -6.63 -1.18 -27.07
CA VAL A 399 -7.95 -1.70 -27.43
C VAL A 399 -8.57 -2.37 -26.21
N TYR A 400 -9.72 -1.87 -25.78
CA TYR A 400 -10.46 -2.36 -24.62
C TYR A 400 -11.87 -2.81 -25.01
N LYS A 401 -12.52 -3.61 -24.16
CA LYS A 401 -13.97 -3.81 -24.26
C LYS A 401 -14.68 -2.46 -24.16
N TYR A 402 -15.69 -2.23 -25.00
CA TYR A 402 -16.45 -0.99 -24.96
C TYR A 402 -17.29 -0.90 -23.68
N MET A 403 -17.20 0.25 -22.99
CA MET A 403 -17.96 0.55 -21.78
C MET A 403 -19.22 1.33 -22.17
N HIS A 404 -20.36 0.64 -22.20
CA HIS A 404 -21.62 1.13 -22.78
C HIS A 404 -22.10 2.45 -22.18
N HIS A 405 -21.95 2.62 -20.86
CA HIS A 405 -22.39 3.83 -20.17
C HIS A 405 -21.28 4.89 -20.08
N GLY A 406 -20.07 4.63 -20.58
CA GLY A 406 -18.98 5.61 -20.52
C GLY A 406 -18.51 5.90 -19.07
N SER A 407 -18.11 7.13 -18.77
CA SER A 407 -17.48 7.51 -17.51
C SER A 407 -18.45 8.06 -16.46
N LEU A 408 -18.14 7.84 -15.17
CA LEU A 408 -18.99 8.19 -14.02
C LEU A 408 -19.27 9.69 -13.92
N ASP A 409 -18.29 10.54 -14.22
CA ASP A 409 -18.39 12.01 -14.19
C ASP A 409 -19.59 12.55 -14.98
N ARG A 410 -19.97 11.89 -16.08
CA ARG A 410 -21.12 12.26 -16.92
C ARG A 410 -22.46 12.15 -16.22
N TYR A 411 -22.54 11.36 -15.15
CA TYR A 411 -23.79 11.06 -14.44
C TYR A 411 -23.89 11.73 -13.07
N LEU A 412 -22.81 12.34 -12.56
CA LEU A 412 -22.83 12.85 -11.19
C LEU A 412 -23.78 14.03 -11.02
N SER A 413 -23.80 14.95 -11.98
CA SER A 413 -24.63 16.16 -11.99
C SER A 413 -26.10 15.93 -12.36
N VAL A 414 -26.47 14.71 -12.78
CA VAL A 414 -27.83 14.35 -13.17
C VAL A 414 -28.39 13.25 -12.26
N PRO A 415 -29.67 13.30 -11.86
CA PRO A 415 -30.25 12.33 -10.92
C PRO A 415 -30.50 10.94 -11.51
N SER A 416 -30.01 10.66 -12.73
CA SER A 416 -30.19 9.38 -13.43
C SER A 416 -29.59 8.17 -12.71
N LEU A 417 -28.50 8.38 -11.96
CA LEU A 417 -27.90 7.36 -11.09
C LEU A 417 -28.52 7.41 -9.70
N THR A 418 -29.20 6.32 -9.30
CA THR A 418 -29.78 6.20 -7.95
C THR A 418 -28.71 6.15 -6.88
N TRP A 419 -29.07 6.46 -5.63
CA TRP A 419 -28.13 6.36 -4.52
C TRP A 419 -27.56 4.94 -4.34
N THR A 420 -28.40 3.91 -4.48
CA THR A 420 -27.96 2.51 -4.42
C THR A 420 -27.00 2.15 -5.55
N GLN A 421 -27.20 2.64 -6.78
CA GLN A 421 -26.24 2.44 -7.88
C GLN A 421 -24.92 3.15 -7.60
N ARG A 422 -24.96 4.39 -7.07
CA ARG A 422 -23.78 5.16 -6.67
C ARG A 422 -22.94 4.41 -5.63
N LEU A 423 -23.59 3.82 -4.62
CA LEU A 423 -22.93 2.98 -3.62
C LEU A 423 -22.24 1.76 -4.25
N LYS A 424 -22.94 1.03 -5.13
CA LYS A 424 -22.38 -0.14 -5.84
C LYS A 424 -21.16 0.23 -6.70
N ILE A 425 -21.22 1.37 -7.39
CA ILE A 425 -20.10 1.91 -8.17
C ILE A 425 -18.90 2.20 -7.26
N CYS A 426 -19.11 2.90 -6.14
CA CYS A 426 -18.04 3.20 -5.18
C CYS A 426 -17.42 1.93 -4.58
N ILE A 427 -18.22 0.92 -4.26
CA ILE A 427 -17.74 -0.38 -3.78
C ILE A 427 -16.84 -1.05 -4.83
N GLY A 428 -17.26 -1.07 -6.10
CA GLY A 428 -16.45 -1.65 -7.18
C GLY A 428 -15.09 -0.96 -7.33
N VAL A 429 -15.06 0.37 -7.27
CA VAL A 429 -13.79 1.14 -7.29
C VAL A 429 -12.94 0.84 -6.06
N ALA A 430 -13.55 0.74 -4.87
CA ALA A 430 -12.84 0.44 -3.65
C ALA A 430 -12.22 -0.98 -3.66
N ARG A 431 -12.91 -1.97 -4.24
CA ARG A 431 -12.42 -3.34 -4.38
C ARG A 431 -11.17 -3.43 -5.24
N VAL A 432 -11.17 -2.86 -6.44
CA VAL A 432 -9.98 -2.87 -7.31
C VAL A 432 -8.82 -2.09 -6.70
N LEU A 433 -9.07 -0.97 -6.01
CA LEU A 433 -8.02 -0.25 -5.30
C LEU A 433 -7.47 -1.05 -4.11
N SER A 434 -8.32 -1.80 -3.40
CA SER A 434 -7.89 -2.72 -2.35
C SER A 434 -7.00 -3.83 -2.90
N TYR A 435 -7.42 -4.46 -4.00
CA TYR A 435 -6.62 -5.46 -4.72
C TYR A 435 -5.27 -4.89 -5.16
N CYS A 436 -5.25 -3.73 -5.81
CA CYS A 436 -4.02 -3.07 -6.25
C CYS A 436 -3.09 -2.74 -5.10
N HIS A 437 -3.61 -2.33 -3.93
CA HIS A 437 -2.80 -1.94 -2.79
C HIS A 437 -2.31 -3.11 -1.93
N ASP A 438 -2.85 -4.32 -2.14
CA ASP A 438 -2.48 -5.50 -1.37
C ASP A 438 -1.28 -6.22 -2.00
N PRO A 439 -0.11 -6.24 -1.32
CA PRO A 439 1.07 -6.94 -1.82
C PRO A 439 0.92 -8.47 -1.82
N SER A 440 -0.04 -9.05 -1.10
CA SER A 440 -0.30 -10.50 -1.16
C SER A 440 -0.96 -10.88 -2.49
N GLU A 441 -1.80 -10.01 -3.03
CA GLU A 441 -2.49 -10.19 -4.31
C GLU A 441 -1.60 -9.85 -5.51
N THR A 442 -0.85 -8.76 -5.42
CA THR A 442 -0.12 -8.18 -6.57
C THR A 442 1.40 -8.37 -6.53
N GLN A 443 1.91 -9.07 -5.50
CA GLN A 443 3.33 -9.16 -5.10
C GLN A 443 3.93 -7.83 -4.60
N LYS A 444 3.55 -6.70 -5.21
CA LYS A 444 3.96 -5.34 -4.85
C LYS A 444 2.79 -4.38 -5.09
N PRO A 445 2.54 -3.43 -4.18
CA PRO A 445 1.37 -2.56 -4.29
C PRO A 445 1.44 -1.68 -5.54
N ILE A 446 0.34 -1.60 -6.29
CA ILE A 446 0.18 -0.76 -7.47
C ILE A 446 -0.53 0.53 -7.04
N ILE A 447 0.15 1.66 -7.21
CA ILE A 447 -0.39 2.99 -6.89
C ILE A 447 -0.85 3.63 -8.20
N HIS A 448 -2.14 3.90 -8.35
CA HIS A 448 -2.75 4.35 -9.60
C HIS A 448 -2.39 5.80 -9.95
N ARG A 449 -2.31 6.70 -8.97
CA ARG A 449 -1.93 8.13 -9.09
C ARG A 449 -2.88 9.04 -9.88
N ASN A 450 -3.95 8.51 -10.46
CA ASN A 450 -4.88 9.29 -11.30
C ASN A 450 -6.35 8.91 -11.09
N ILE A 451 -6.72 8.51 -9.87
CA ILE A 451 -8.12 8.20 -9.54
C ILE A 451 -8.97 9.47 -9.58
N LYS A 452 -10.00 9.46 -10.43
CA LYS A 452 -10.99 10.52 -10.62
C LYS A 452 -12.25 9.94 -11.27
N SER A 453 -13.38 10.66 -11.20
CA SER A 453 -14.66 10.19 -11.77
C SER A 453 -14.61 9.96 -13.29
N SER A 454 -13.76 10.66 -14.04
CA SER A 454 -13.62 10.47 -15.50
C SER A 454 -12.82 9.22 -15.91
N VAL A 455 -12.07 8.59 -15.01
CA VAL A 455 -11.36 7.31 -15.30
C VAL A 455 -12.13 6.08 -14.79
N ILE A 456 -13.27 6.29 -14.12
CA ILE A 456 -14.17 5.23 -13.66
C ILE A 456 -15.21 5.03 -14.76
N LEU A 457 -15.08 3.94 -15.51
CA LEU A 457 -15.99 3.58 -16.60
C LEU A 457 -17.09 2.64 -16.12
N LEU A 458 -18.20 2.59 -16.85
CA LEU A 458 -19.40 1.84 -16.50
C LEU A 458 -19.78 0.90 -17.67
N ASP A 459 -19.84 -0.40 -17.40
CA ASP A 459 -20.22 -1.42 -18.37
C ASP A 459 -21.75 -1.50 -18.59
N GLU A 460 -22.24 -2.43 -19.42
CA GLU A 460 -23.68 -2.59 -19.69
C GLU A 460 -24.55 -2.73 -18.43
N ASN A 461 -23.99 -3.28 -17.34
CA ASN A 461 -24.67 -3.57 -16.08
C ASN A 461 -24.46 -2.47 -15.02
N TRP A 462 -23.93 -1.30 -15.41
CA TRP A 462 -23.55 -0.23 -14.48
C TRP A 462 -22.45 -0.63 -13.48
N THR A 463 -21.68 -1.66 -13.80
CA THR A 463 -20.56 -2.08 -12.94
C THR A 463 -19.36 -1.17 -13.22
N ALA A 464 -18.73 -0.69 -12.15
CA ALA A 464 -17.55 0.17 -12.24
C ALA A 464 -16.32 -0.61 -12.73
N LYS A 465 -15.59 -0.01 -13.67
CA LYS A 465 -14.30 -0.47 -14.19
C LYS A 465 -13.31 0.69 -14.15
N VAL A 466 -12.27 0.59 -13.34
CA VAL A 466 -11.19 1.58 -13.27
C VAL A 466 -10.27 1.42 -14.49
N SER A 467 -9.93 2.53 -15.12
CA SER A 467 -9.13 2.62 -16.34
C SER A 467 -7.95 3.58 -16.15
N ASP A 468 -7.10 3.72 -17.18
CA ASP A 468 -6.03 4.73 -17.24
C ASP A 468 -4.87 4.46 -16.27
N PHE A 469 -4.32 3.23 -16.37
CA PHE A 469 -3.19 2.81 -15.55
C PHE A 469 -1.83 3.36 -16.06
N GLY A 470 -1.80 4.15 -17.13
CA GLY A 470 -0.56 4.66 -17.73
C GLY A 470 0.35 5.43 -16.77
N LEU A 471 -0.21 6.13 -15.78
CA LEU A 471 0.56 6.86 -14.76
C LEU A 471 0.95 6.01 -13.53
N SER A 472 0.43 4.79 -13.42
CA SER A 472 0.54 3.97 -12.21
C SER A 472 1.98 3.59 -11.90
N LYS A 473 2.27 3.32 -10.63
CA LYS A 473 3.62 2.95 -10.17
C LYS A 473 3.56 1.74 -9.25
N VAL A 474 4.44 0.77 -9.49
CA VAL A 474 4.62 -0.40 -8.62
C VAL A 474 5.50 -0.01 -7.43
N GLY A 475 5.05 -0.31 -6.22
CA GLY A 475 5.72 0.00 -4.97
C GLY A 475 6.94 -0.85 -4.68
N VAL A 476 7.68 -0.47 -3.64
CA VAL A 476 9.04 -0.97 -3.38
C VAL A 476 9.13 -2.14 -2.40
N THR A 477 8.07 -2.52 -1.68
CA THR A 477 8.12 -3.56 -0.62
C THR A 477 6.77 -4.26 -0.39
N HIS A 478 6.77 -5.36 0.38
CA HIS A 478 5.55 -5.99 0.94
C HIS A 478 4.95 -5.24 2.15
N GLN A 479 5.46 -4.05 2.49
CA GLN A 479 5.00 -3.31 3.68
C GLN A 479 3.99 -2.21 3.30
N PRO A 480 2.79 -2.18 3.92
CA PRO A 480 1.70 -1.27 3.54
C PRO A 480 1.93 0.22 3.81
N HIS A 481 3.10 0.61 4.35
CA HIS A 481 3.38 1.96 4.87
C HIS A 481 4.64 2.61 4.27
N THR A 482 5.10 2.17 3.11
CA THR A 482 6.27 2.75 2.43
C THR A 482 5.88 3.87 1.48
N TYR A 483 6.61 4.99 1.55
CA TYR A 483 6.48 6.12 0.63
C TYR A 483 7.53 6.02 -0.47
N ILE A 484 7.14 6.41 -1.68
CA ILE A 484 8.02 6.53 -2.85
C ILE A 484 8.20 8.01 -3.11
N LYS A 485 9.44 8.51 -3.16
CA LYS A 485 9.67 9.86 -3.68
C LYS A 485 9.50 9.79 -5.20
N SER A 486 8.52 10.53 -5.73
CA SER A 486 8.17 10.49 -7.15
C SER A 486 7.79 11.89 -7.62
N ASP A 487 8.02 12.18 -8.91
CA ASP A 487 7.52 13.41 -9.52
C ASP A 487 6.01 13.50 -9.34
N VAL A 488 5.51 14.71 -9.09
CA VAL A 488 4.08 14.96 -8.88
C VAL A 488 3.39 14.93 -10.23
N VAL A 489 2.58 13.89 -10.45
CA VAL A 489 1.71 13.74 -11.62
C VAL A 489 0.30 13.40 -11.12
N GLY A 490 -0.71 13.65 -11.94
CA GLY A 490 -2.11 13.42 -11.58
C GLY A 490 -2.97 14.64 -11.88
N THR A 491 -4.25 14.53 -11.57
CA THR A 491 -5.22 15.58 -11.90
C THR A 491 -5.40 16.54 -10.73
N PHE A 492 -5.31 17.85 -11.00
CA PHE A 492 -5.57 18.90 -10.01
C PHE A 492 -6.93 18.69 -9.32
N GLY A 493 -7.03 19.00 -8.03
CA GLY A 493 -8.23 18.74 -7.22
C GLY A 493 -8.31 17.33 -6.61
N TYR A 494 -7.79 16.30 -7.29
CA TYR A 494 -7.76 14.92 -6.79
C TYR A 494 -6.44 14.52 -6.12
N SER A 495 -5.35 15.21 -6.47
CA SER A 495 -4.02 14.88 -5.99
C SER A 495 -3.88 15.12 -4.48
N ASP A 496 -3.26 14.16 -3.80
CA ASP A 496 -2.95 14.20 -2.38
C ASP A 496 -2.05 15.41 -2.00
N PRO A 497 -2.47 16.26 -1.05
CA PRO A 497 -1.70 17.42 -0.62
C PRO A 497 -0.27 17.10 -0.16
N LEU A 498 -0.05 15.96 0.52
CA LEU A 498 1.31 15.60 0.96
C LEU A 498 2.19 15.13 -0.21
N TYR A 499 1.57 14.49 -1.21
CA TYR A 499 2.24 14.12 -2.44
C TYR A 499 2.61 15.38 -3.25
N ILE A 500 1.71 16.34 -3.36
CA ILE A 500 1.97 17.64 -4.01
C ILE A 500 3.08 18.40 -3.26
N GLU A 501 2.97 18.52 -1.94
CA GLU A 501 3.90 19.32 -1.12
C GLU A 501 5.32 18.72 -1.09
N ASN A 502 5.44 17.39 -1.02
CA ASN A 502 6.71 16.73 -0.66
C ASN A 502 7.19 15.67 -1.66
N GLY A 503 6.42 15.38 -2.72
CA GLY A 503 6.68 14.29 -3.66
C GLY A 503 6.52 12.89 -3.03
N LEU A 504 5.87 12.78 -1.86
CA LEU A 504 5.71 11.54 -1.12
C LEU A 504 4.48 10.77 -1.60
N LEU A 505 4.69 9.85 -2.52
CA LEU A 505 3.64 9.00 -3.06
C LEU A 505 3.46 7.73 -2.23
N SER A 506 2.22 7.33 -1.96
CA SER A 506 1.90 6.01 -1.38
C SER A 506 0.52 5.53 -1.82
N THR A 507 0.14 4.31 -1.43
CA THR A 507 -1.24 3.81 -1.55
C THR A 507 -2.25 4.76 -0.89
N LYS A 508 -1.84 5.50 0.16
CA LYS A 508 -2.67 6.53 0.81
C LYS A 508 -2.93 7.75 -0.07
N SER A 509 -2.15 7.96 -1.12
CA SER A 509 -2.38 9.04 -2.08
C SER A 509 -3.59 8.71 -2.97
N ASP A 510 -3.72 7.46 -3.43
CA ASP A 510 -4.94 6.99 -4.10
C ASP A 510 -6.16 7.03 -3.17
N VAL A 511 -5.99 6.71 -1.88
CA VAL A 511 -7.08 6.84 -0.89
C VAL A 511 -7.60 8.27 -0.82
N TYR A 512 -6.71 9.27 -0.86
CA TYR A 512 -7.14 10.68 -0.88
C TYR A 512 -7.92 11.00 -2.16
N SER A 513 -7.40 10.61 -3.32
CA SER A 513 -8.06 10.83 -4.62
C SER A 513 -9.42 10.15 -4.68
N PHE A 514 -9.55 8.93 -4.13
CA PHE A 514 -10.82 8.24 -4.01
C PHE A 514 -11.78 8.95 -3.04
N GLY A 515 -11.27 9.50 -1.94
CA GLY A 515 -12.05 10.38 -1.04
C GLY A 515 -12.68 11.57 -1.76
N VAL A 516 -11.96 12.17 -2.72
CA VAL A 516 -12.52 13.25 -3.56
C VAL A 516 -13.66 12.72 -4.43
N VAL A 517 -13.48 11.56 -5.09
CA VAL A 517 -14.53 10.91 -5.88
C VAL A 517 -15.77 10.58 -5.04
N LEU A 518 -15.60 10.08 -3.81
CA LEU A 518 -16.73 9.82 -2.90
C LEU A 518 -17.53 11.10 -2.61
N PHE A 519 -16.86 12.24 -2.45
CA PHE A 519 -17.55 13.52 -2.32
C PHE A 519 -18.22 13.99 -3.62
N GLU A 520 -17.64 13.73 -4.78
CA GLU A 520 -18.33 14.00 -6.05
C GLU A 520 -19.63 13.18 -6.16
N VAL A 521 -19.58 11.93 -5.72
CA VAL A 521 -20.70 10.99 -5.77
C VAL A 521 -21.84 11.40 -4.83
N ILE A 522 -21.53 11.77 -3.58
CA ILE A 522 -22.54 12.19 -2.59
C ILE A 522 -23.09 13.59 -2.87
N CYS A 523 -22.25 14.53 -3.32
CA CYS A 523 -22.69 15.89 -3.62
C CYS A 523 -23.36 16.00 -4.99
N GLY A 524 -23.14 15.04 -5.89
CA GLY A 524 -23.62 15.07 -7.27
C GLY A 524 -23.00 16.22 -8.06
N ARG A 525 -21.73 16.54 -7.81
CA ARG A 525 -20.99 17.64 -8.44
C ARG A 525 -19.52 17.28 -8.56
N LEU A 526 -18.89 17.66 -9.67
CA LEU A 526 -17.44 17.47 -9.86
C LEU A 526 -16.64 18.39 -8.92
N CYS A 527 -15.45 17.95 -8.51
CA CYS A 527 -14.59 18.70 -7.60
C CYS A 527 -14.01 19.97 -8.24
N LEU A 528 -13.94 19.99 -9.57
CA LEU A 528 -13.60 21.14 -10.40
C LEU A 528 -14.84 21.56 -11.19
N ASP A 529 -15.34 22.77 -10.95
CA ASP A 529 -16.45 23.37 -11.70
C ASP A 529 -15.87 24.32 -12.77
N PHE A 530 -16.06 23.97 -14.05
CA PHE A 530 -15.56 24.75 -15.19
C PHE A 530 -16.59 25.74 -15.75
N ASP A 531 -17.84 25.74 -15.25
CA ASP A 531 -18.96 26.46 -15.87
C ASP A 531 -19.18 27.88 -15.32
N LYS A 532 -18.37 28.35 -14.35
CA LYS A 532 -18.61 29.62 -13.66
C LYS A 532 -17.49 30.66 -13.74
N GLY A 533 -16.78 30.77 -14.86
CA GLY A 533 -16.12 32.01 -15.34
C GLY A 533 -15.19 32.83 -14.40
N VAL A 534 -14.93 32.42 -13.17
CA VAL A 534 -14.19 33.15 -12.13
C VAL A 534 -13.55 32.10 -11.22
N ASP A 535 -12.22 32.01 -11.27
CA ASP A 535 -11.32 31.13 -10.49
C ASP A 535 -11.73 29.65 -10.35
N HIS A 536 -10.84 28.75 -10.78
CA HIS A 536 -10.96 27.29 -10.65
C HIS A 536 -11.14 26.85 -9.18
N ALA A 537 -12.35 26.95 -8.65
CA ALA A 537 -12.64 26.69 -7.25
C ALA A 537 -12.68 25.18 -7.00
N ASN A 538 -11.59 24.65 -6.46
CA ASN A 538 -11.56 23.32 -5.87
C ASN A 538 -12.60 23.22 -4.74
N LEU A 539 -13.60 22.35 -4.88
CA LEU A 539 -14.69 22.21 -3.90
C LEU A 539 -14.32 21.38 -2.66
N VAL A 540 -13.16 20.72 -2.65
CA VAL A 540 -12.73 19.87 -1.53
C VAL A 540 -12.68 20.60 -0.18
N PRO A 541 -12.17 21.85 -0.07
CA PRO A 541 -12.23 22.61 1.19
C PRO A 541 -13.66 22.88 1.66
N LEU A 542 -14.57 23.23 0.74
CA LEU A 542 -15.99 23.49 1.04
C LEU A 542 -16.68 22.23 1.57
N TRP A 543 -16.42 21.07 0.96
CA TRP A 543 -16.99 19.80 1.40
C TRP A 543 -16.50 19.38 2.79
N LYS A 544 -15.20 19.56 3.06
CA LYS A 544 -14.63 19.30 4.39
C LYS A 544 -15.26 20.21 5.45
N GLN A 545 -15.39 21.50 5.14
CA GLN A 545 -16.05 22.46 6.03
C GLN A 545 -17.52 22.08 6.28
N ALA A 546 -18.28 21.77 5.23
CA ALA A 546 -19.68 21.36 5.36
C ALA A 546 -19.84 20.09 6.22
N TYR A 547 -18.93 19.13 6.11
CA TYR A 547 -18.92 17.95 6.98
C TYR A 547 -18.62 18.33 8.44
N ASP A 548 -17.57 19.13 8.68
CA ASP A 548 -17.15 19.54 10.02
C ASP A 548 -18.24 20.39 10.74
N GLU A 549 -18.96 21.22 9.99
CA GLU A 549 -20.08 22.03 10.47
C GLU A 549 -21.42 21.26 10.59
N LYS A 550 -21.46 19.96 10.24
CA LYS A 550 -22.68 19.14 10.17
C LYS A 550 -23.74 19.70 9.20
N ARG A 551 -23.30 20.38 8.16
CA ARG A 551 -24.11 20.99 7.10
C ARG A 551 -24.00 20.25 5.76
N LEU A 552 -23.47 19.03 5.77
CA LEU A 552 -23.29 18.23 4.54
C LEU A 552 -24.58 18.07 3.74
N TYR A 553 -25.72 17.92 4.43
CA TYR A 553 -27.03 17.81 3.77
C TYR A 553 -27.38 19.02 2.90
N GLU A 554 -26.80 20.19 3.13
CA GLU A 554 -27.03 21.40 2.33
C GLU A 554 -26.33 21.33 0.96
N VAL A 555 -25.15 20.70 0.89
CA VAL A 555 -24.33 20.63 -0.33
C VAL A 555 -24.65 19.43 -1.23
N ILE A 556 -25.48 18.51 -0.77
CA ILE A 556 -25.96 17.35 -1.56
C ILE A 556 -26.98 17.81 -2.62
N LEU A 557 -26.91 17.22 -3.82
CA LEU A 557 -27.92 17.44 -4.87
C LEU A 557 -29.32 17.07 -4.36
N HIS A 558 -30.27 18.00 -4.50
CA HIS A 558 -31.61 17.91 -3.93
C HIS A 558 -32.32 16.56 -4.20
N ASP A 559 -32.25 16.06 -5.43
CA ASP A 559 -32.94 14.84 -5.85
C ASP A 559 -32.31 13.55 -5.30
N LEU A 560 -31.04 13.60 -4.88
CA LEU A 560 -30.39 12.48 -4.20
C LEU A 560 -30.82 12.39 -2.73
N LYS A 561 -31.10 13.53 -2.09
CA LYS A 561 -31.45 13.59 -0.65
C LYS A 561 -32.66 12.71 -0.31
N GLN A 562 -33.65 12.66 -1.19
CA GLN A 562 -34.90 11.92 -0.98
C GLN A 562 -34.75 10.40 -1.11
N GLN A 563 -33.62 9.93 -1.67
CA GLN A 563 -33.32 8.51 -1.85
C GLN A 563 -32.49 7.96 -0.68
N MET A 564 -31.71 8.82 -0.02
CA MET A 564 -30.70 8.41 0.97
C MET A 564 -31.32 8.06 2.33
N GLU A 565 -31.04 6.86 2.81
CA GLU A 565 -31.24 6.51 4.22
C GLU A 565 -30.21 7.27 5.09
N PRO A 566 -30.63 7.93 6.19
CA PRO A 566 -29.73 8.75 7.00
C PRO A 566 -28.50 8.01 7.56
N SER A 567 -28.63 6.76 7.99
CA SER A 567 -27.52 5.96 8.53
C SER A 567 -26.51 5.60 7.44
N SER A 568 -26.98 5.19 6.25
CA SER A 568 -26.20 4.95 5.04
C SER A 568 -25.40 6.19 4.66
N LEU A 569 -26.07 7.35 4.64
CA LEU A 569 -25.45 8.64 4.36
C LEU A 569 -24.35 8.98 5.39
N ASN A 570 -24.62 8.75 6.68
CA ASN A 570 -23.66 9.00 7.75
C ASN A 570 -22.43 8.09 7.63
N THR A 571 -22.62 6.79 7.39
CA THR A 571 -21.53 5.83 7.18
C THR A 571 -20.68 6.22 5.97
N PHE A 572 -21.32 6.49 4.83
CA PHE A 572 -20.65 6.86 3.59
C PHE A 572 -19.86 8.16 3.72
N SER A 573 -20.48 9.21 4.26
CA SER A 573 -19.84 10.51 4.41
C SER A 573 -18.69 10.49 5.42
N ALA A 574 -18.81 9.71 6.49
CA ALA A 574 -17.75 9.55 7.48
C ALA A 574 -16.49 8.92 6.87
N ILE A 575 -16.63 7.83 6.10
CA ILE A 575 -15.48 7.19 5.47
C ILE A 575 -14.88 8.07 4.36
N ALA A 576 -15.71 8.77 3.58
CA ALA A 576 -15.26 9.73 2.58
C ALA A 576 -14.42 10.86 3.20
N TYR A 577 -14.91 11.44 4.30
CA TYR A 577 -14.18 12.49 5.02
C TYR A 577 -12.88 11.97 5.67
N GLN A 578 -12.87 10.72 6.15
CA GLN A 578 -11.64 10.10 6.69
C GLN A 578 -10.56 9.97 5.60
N CYS A 579 -10.94 9.69 4.35
CA CYS A 579 -10.01 9.62 3.22
C CYS A 579 -9.32 10.96 2.92
N LEU A 580 -9.98 12.10 3.21
CA LEU A 580 -9.47 13.45 2.94
C LEU A 580 -8.60 14.05 4.06
N LYS A 581 -8.21 13.25 5.07
CA LYS A 581 -7.32 13.72 6.14
C LYS A 581 -5.93 14.05 5.60
N LYS A 582 -5.32 15.14 6.09
CA LYS A 582 -3.99 15.58 5.62
C LYS A 582 -2.91 14.52 5.91
N SER A 583 -2.88 13.96 7.12
CA SER A 583 -1.91 12.93 7.51
C SER A 583 -2.30 11.54 6.97
N HIS A 584 -1.33 10.84 6.37
CA HIS A 584 -1.47 9.48 5.85
C HIS A 584 -1.92 8.45 6.89
N GLN A 585 -1.44 8.58 8.14
CA GLN A 585 -1.79 7.68 9.24
C GLN A 585 -3.25 7.78 9.64
N LYS A 586 -3.89 8.94 9.38
CA LYS A 586 -5.32 9.15 9.69
C LYS A 586 -6.25 8.66 8.59
N ARG A 587 -5.74 8.42 7.38
CA ARG A 587 -6.52 7.86 6.27
C ARG A 587 -6.69 6.36 6.47
N PRO A 588 -7.86 5.79 6.14
CA PRO A 588 -8.12 4.36 6.26
C PRO A 588 -7.31 3.54 5.23
N LEU A 589 -7.27 2.23 5.38
CA LEU A 589 -6.84 1.31 4.31
C LEU A 589 -8.02 1.07 3.34
N MET A 590 -7.75 0.76 2.08
CA MET A 590 -8.81 0.47 1.10
C MET A 590 -9.73 -0.67 1.56
N ALA A 591 -9.20 -1.73 2.18
CA ALA A 591 -9.99 -2.81 2.75
C ALA A 591 -11.03 -2.30 3.78
N LYS A 592 -10.65 -1.36 4.65
CA LYS A 592 -11.62 -0.73 5.57
C LYS A 592 -12.67 0.08 4.80
N ILE A 593 -12.28 0.79 3.75
CA ILE A 593 -13.22 1.58 2.95
C ILE A 593 -14.25 0.67 2.27
N VAL A 594 -13.85 -0.48 1.72
CA VAL A 594 -14.76 -1.48 1.15
C VAL A 594 -15.82 -1.87 2.18
N ILE A 595 -15.39 -2.23 3.40
CA ILE A 595 -16.29 -2.66 4.49
C ILE A 595 -17.31 -1.56 4.82
N GLU A 596 -16.87 -0.33 5.02
CA GLU A 596 -17.75 0.78 5.40
C GLU A 596 -18.75 1.12 4.28
N LEU A 597 -18.33 1.01 3.01
CA LEU A 597 -19.24 1.20 1.88
C LEU A 597 -20.26 0.07 1.73
N GLU A 598 -19.88 -1.18 2.02
CA GLU A 598 -20.80 -2.32 2.05
C GLU A 598 -21.82 -2.21 3.19
N ILE A 599 -21.40 -1.72 4.37
CA ILE A 599 -22.30 -1.37 5.47
C ILE A 599 -23.30 -0.30 5.03
N ALA A 600 -22.82 0.77 4.39
CA ALA A 600 -23.69 1.84 3.89
C ALA A 600 -24.70 1.32 2.84
N LEU A 601 -24.29 0.38 1.99
CA LEU A 601 -25.19 -0.28 1.03
C LEU A 601 -26.24 -1.15 1.72
N ALA A 602 -25.84 -1.98 2.69
CA ALA A 602 -26.78 -2.82 3.43
C ALA A 602 -27.85 -1.98 4.18
N GLN A 603 -27.44 -0.87 4.78
CA GLN A 603 -28.36 0.09 5.42
C GLN A 603 -29.37 0.67 4.41
N GLN A 604 -28.90 1.02 3.21
CA GLN A 604 -29.73 1.58 2.16
C GLN A 604 -30.72 0.55 1.58
N GLU A 605 -30.26 -0.65 1.24
CA GLU A 605 -31.09 -1.70 0.65
C GLU A 605 -32.20 -2.11 1.63
N LEU A 606 -31.87 -2.22 2.93
CA LEU A 606 -32.86 -2.47 3.97
C LEU A 606 -33.94 -1.38 4.03
N PHE A 607 -33.55 -0.10 3.93
CA PHE A 607 -34.51 1.00 3.92
C PHE A 607 -35.41 1.00 2.68
N GLU A 608 -34.86 0.69 1.51
CA GLU A 608 -35.65 0.56 0.28
C GLU A 608 -36.64 -0.61 0.35
N GLU A 609 -36.23 -1.74 0.93
CA GLU A 609 -37.11 -2.88 1.18
C GLU A 609 -38.24 -2.51 2.14
N LEU A 610 -37.93 -1.87 3.27
CA LEU A 610 -38.94 -1.38 4.21
C LEU A 610 -39.88 -0.35 3.57
N ARG A 611 -39.37 0.52 2.70
CA ARG A 611 -40.19 1.52 1.98
C ARG A 611 -41.18 0.86 1.03
N LYS A 612 -40.78 -0.19 0.30
CA LYS A 612 -41.66 -1.00 -0.57
C LYS A 612 -42.77 -1.71 0.22
N ILE A 613 -42.47 -2.06 1.47
CA ILE A 613 -43.40 -2.72 2.40
C ILE A 613 -44.40 -1.71 3.00
N VAL A 614 -43.97 -0.49 3.32
CA VAL A 614 -44.77 0.52 4.06
C VAL A 614 -45.59 1.47 3.15
N HIS A 615 -45.12 1.81 1.94
CA HIS A 615 -45.82 2.76 1.05
C HIS A 615 -47.25 2.36 0.61
N PRO A 616 -47.59 1.07 0.40
CA PRO A 616 -48.97 0.67 0.06
C PRO A 616 -49.96 0.87 1.22
N VAL A 617 -49.47 0.89 2.46
CA VAL A 617 -50.30 0.95 3.68
C VAL A 617 -50.87 2.36 3.93
N VAL A 618 -50.19 3.40 3.44
CA VAL A 618 -50.56 4.80 3.72
C VAL A 618 -51.46 5.41 2.64
N SER A 619 -51.66 4.75 1.49
CA SER A 619 -52.30 5.36 0.31
C SER A 619 -53.43 4.57 -0.35
N SER A 620 -53.97 3.52 0.25
CA SER A 620 -55.11 2.77 -0.35
C SER A 620 -56.37 2.77 0.51
N SER A 621 -57.34 3.58 0.10
CA SER A 621 -58.74 3.53 0.50
C SER A 621 -59.47 2.43 -0.29
N SER A 622 -59.32 1.16 0.13
CA SER A 622 -60.23 0.07 -0.28
C SER A 622 -60.11 -1.13 0.65
N TYR A 623 -61.20 -1.38 1.38
CA TYR A 623 -61.25 -2.24 2.58
C TYR A 623 -61.13 -3.76 2.35
N THR A 624 -60.98 -4.24 1.11
CA THR A 624 -60.91 -5.69 0.81
C THR A 624 -59.52 -6.21 0.46
N SER A 625 -58.53 -5.35 0.16
CA SER A 625 -57.13 -5.78 -0.13
C SER A 625 -56.22 -5.85 1.11
N GLN A 626 -56.69 -5.34 2.26
CA GLN A 626 -55.91 -5.24 3.50
C GLN A 626 -55.57 -6.60 4.12
N THR A 627 -56.42 -7.63 4.00
CA THR A 627 -56.15 -8.94 4.61
C THR A 627 -55.02 -9.71 3.94
N ASP A 628 -54.90 -9.64 2.61
CA ASP A 628 -53.81 -10.29 1.88
C ASP A 628 -52.52 -9.49 2.00
N GLN A 629 -52.60 -8.15 2.01
CA GLN A 629 -51.46 -7.29 2.30
C GLN A 629 -50.97 -7.47 3.74
N LEU A 630 -51.85 -7.45 4.75
CA LEU A 630 -51.50 -7.71 6.14
C LEU A 630 -50.97 -9.13 6.32
N SER A 631 -51.53 -10.13 5.62
CA SER A 631 -50.99 -11.49 5.61
C SER A 631 -49.59 -11.53 5.00
N SER A 632 -49.34 -10.79 3.91
CA SER A 632 -48.00 -10.70 3.30
C SER A 632 -46.98 -9.99 4.20
N LEU A 633 -47.42 -8.95 4.92
CA LEU A 633 -46.61 -8.24 5.92
C LEU A 633 -46.29 -9.12 7.12
N LEU A 634 -47.29 -9.84 7.63
CA LEU A 634 -47.11 -10.79 8.72
C LEU A 634 -46.26 -11.99 8.31
N LEU A 635 -46.33 -12.45 7.04
CA LEU A 635 -45.43 -13.51 6.55
C LEU A 635 -43.96 -13.07 6.60
N LYS A 636 -43.68 -11.78 6.34
CA LYS A 636 -42.34 -11.19 6.47
C LYS A 636 -41.99 -10.85 7.92
N GLY A 637 -42.98 -10.44 8.71
CA GLY A 637 -42.87 -10.05 10.10
C GLY A 637 -42.85 -8.53 10.32
N ILE A 638 -43.30 -8.10 11.50
CA ILE A 638 -43.42 -6.69 11.91
C ILE A 638 -42.94 -6.47 13.34
N LEU A 639 -42.40 -5.29 13.61
CA LEU A 639 -42.02 -4.86 14.96
C LEU A 639 -43.20 -4.21 15.69
N VAL A 640 -43.40 -4.59 16.95
CA VAL A 640 -44.41 -4.03 17.86
C VAL A 640 -43.83 -3.82 19.27
N GLY A 641 -44.54 -3.04 20.10
CA GLY A 641 -44.16 -2.78 21.49
C GLY A 641 -42.78 -2.14 21.61
N ASP A 642 -42.65 -0.93 21.04
CA ASP A 642 -41.42 -0.12 20.98
C ASP A 642 -40.25 -0.81 20.26
N GLY A 643 -40.54 -1.67 19.29
CA GLY A 643 -39.52 -2.39 18.52
C GLY A 643 -38.83 -3.50 19.29
N LYS A 644 -39.44 -3.99 20.38
CA LYS A 644 -38.88 -5.07 21.23
C LYS A 644 -39.52 -6.44 20.98
N THR A 645 -40.59 -6.49 20.20
CA THR A 645 -41.29 -7.73 19.86
C THR A 645 -41.50 -7.79 18.36
N TRP A 646 -41.13 -8.91 17.74
CA TRP A 646 -41.29 -9.18 16.32
C TRP A 646 -42.39 -10.22 16.14
N ILE A 647 -43.44 -9.87 15.41
CA ILE A 647 -44.59 -10.74 15.15
C ILE A 647 -44.56 -11.13 13.69
N SER A 648 -44.70 -12.43 13.40
CA SER A 648 -44.90 -12.93 12.05
C SER A 648 -45.97 -14.04 12.03
N ILE A 649 -46.33 -14.52 10.85
CA ILE A 649 -47.12 -15.74 10.67
C ILE A 649 -46.35 -16.73 9.81
N ASN A 650 -46.46 -18.02 10.11
CA ASN A 650 -45.88 -19.07 9.26
C ASN A 650 -46.76 -19.34 8.01
N LYS A 651 -46.32 -20.29 7.17
CA LYS A 651 -47.05 -20.72 5.95
C LYS A 651 -48.48 -21.19 6.25
N ASN A 652 -48.71 -21.71 7.47
CA ASN A 652 -50.00 -22.18 7.96
C ASN A 652 -50.83 -21.07 8.66
N ARG A 653 -50.46 -19.79 8.49
CA ARG A 653 -51.11 -18.61 9.11
C ARG A 653 -51.21 -18.68 10.64
N LYS A 654 -50.27 -19.38 11.28
CA LYS A 654 -50.13 -19.41 12.74
C LYS A 654 -49.11 -18.36 13.17
N THR A 655 -49.44 -17.62 14.22
CA THR A 655 -48.59 -16.54 14.75
C THR A 655 -47.27 -17.09 15.29
N CYS A 656 -46.16 -16.53 14.85
CA CYS A 656 -44.85 -16.65 15.46
C CYS A 656 -44.54 -15.35 16.20
N GLU A 657 -43.98 -15.45 17.39
CA GLU A 657 -43.60 -14.29 18.22
C GLU A 657 -42.11 -14.40 18.54
N MET A 658 -41.34 -13.34 18.33
CA MET A 658 -39.96 -13.27 18.77
C MET A 658 -39.78 -12.05 19.67
N ILE A 659 -39.19 -12.25 20.85
CA ILE A 659 -38.99 -11.20 21.85
C ILE A 659 -37.50 -10.92 21.93
N SER A 660 -37.12 -9.64 21.85
CA SER A 660 -35.71 -9.24 21.82
C SER A 660 -34.97 -9.66 23.09
N ALA A 661 -33.69 -10.02 22.95
CA ALA A 661 -32.87 -10.44 24.09
C ALA A 661 -32.84 -9.38 25.21
N ILE A 662 -32.83 -8.09 24.84
CA ILE A 662 -32.83 -6.97 25.79
C ILE A 662 -34.13 -6.91 26.59
N LYS A 663 -35.29 -7.17 25.95
CA LYS A 663 -36.58 -7.23 26.66
C LYS A 663 -36.67 -8.47 27.56
N CYS A 664 -35.94 -9.52 27.21
CA CYS A 664 -35.90 -10.78 27.95
C CYS A 664 -34.98 -10.77 29.19
N MET A 665 -34.16 -9.74 29.40
CA MET A 665 -33.20 -9.69 30.50
C MET A 665 -33.69 -8.74 31.62
N SER A 666 -33.74 -9.19 32.87
CA SER A 666 -34.21 -8.40 34.02
C SER A 666 -33.10 -8.05 35.03
N GLY A 667 -33.08 -6.82 35.55
CA GLY A 667 -32.30 -6.39 36.73
C GLY A 667 -30.79 -6.11 36.53
N ASN A 668 -30.02 -6.22 37.64
CA ASN A 668 -28.57 -5.93 37.75
C ASN A 668 -27.64 -6.81 36.86
N LEU A 669 -28.20 -7.62 35.95
CA LEU A 669 -27.49 -8.58 35.10
C LEU A 669 -26.86 -7.95 33.83
N LEU A 670 -27.03 -6.63 33.61
CA LEU A 670 -26.37 -5.87 32.54
C LEU A 670 -24.87 -5.59 32.79
N LEU A 671 -24.33 -5.93 33.95
CA LEU A 671 -22.93 -5.65 34.31
C LEU A 671 -21.89 -6.44 33.51
N HIS A 672 -22.30 -7.48 32.77
CA HIS A 672 -21.41 -8.36 32.01
C HIS A 672 -21.70 -8.45 30.51
N HIS A 673 -22.64 -7.64 30.00
CA HIS A 673 -23.08 -7.70 28.60
C HIS A 673 -23.03 -6.31 27.95
N THR A 674 -22.69 -6.26 26.66
CA THR A 674 -22.67 -5.01 25.90
C THR A 674 -23.88 -4.96 24.98
N ILE A 675 -24.61 -3.84 25.01
CA ILE A 675 -25.69 -3.57 24.05
C ILE A 675 -25.04 -3.01 22.79
N GLU A 676 -25.17 -3.74 21.69
CA GLU A 676 -24.77 -3.23 20.39
C GLU A 676 -25.96 -2.53 19.73
N ASN A 677 -25.88 -1.20 19.65
CA ASN A 677 -26.87 -0.35 18.98
C ASN A 677 -26.64 -0.37 17.46
N SER A 678 -26.79 -1.55 16.85
CA SER A 678 -26.65 -1.74 15.42
C SER A 678 -27.64 -2.79 14.91
N ARG A 679 -28.33 -2.47 13.81
CA ARG A 679 -29.10 -3.47 13.03
C ARG A 679 -28.22 -4.42 12.22
N LEU A 680 -26.90 -4.22 12.30
CA LEU A 680 -25.90 -5.02 11.62
C LEU A 680 -24.93 -5.56 12.66
N VAL A 681 -24.85 -6.87 12.82
CA VAL A 681 -23.79 -7.53 13.59
C VAL A 681 -22.72 -7.97 12.61
N ILE A 682 -21.49 -7.52 12.85
CA ILE A 682 -20.35 -7.67 11.94
C ILE A 682 -19.40 -8.71 12.53
N PHE A 683 -19.19 -9.83 11.83
CA PHE A 683 -18.27 -10.89 12.23
C PHE A 683 -16.96 -10.78 11.47
N PRO A 684 -15.83 -10.44 12.10
CA PRO A 684 -14.53 -10.70 11.51
C PRO A 684 -14.25 -12.22 11.59
N ARG A 685 -14.33 -12.93 10.47
CA ARG A 685 -13.97 -14.34 10.38
C ARG A 685 -12.49 -14.44 10.00
N TYR A 686 -11.66 -14.88 10.95
CA TYR A 686 -10.23 -15.10 10.73
C TYR A 686 -10.01 -16.51 10.17
N ILE A 687 -9.77 -16.64 8.86
CA ILE A 687 -9.41 -17.93 8.28
C ILE A 687 -7.89 -18.08 8.34
N PHE A 688 -7.40 -18.83 9.32
CA PHE A 688 -5.96 -19.02 9.61
C PHE A 688 -5.13 -19.45 8.38
N TYR A 689 -5.74 -20.14 7.41
CA TYR A 689 -5.05 -20.65 6.23
C TYR A 689 -4.84 -19.62 5.11
N TYR A 690 -5.63 -18.55 5.04
CA TYR A 690 -5.58 -17.59 3.91
C TYR A 690 -5.16 -16.17 4.30
N GLN A 691 -4.96 -15.87 5.58
CA GLN A 691 -4.68 -14.50 6.06
C GLN A 691 -5.71 -13.44 5.59
N CYS A 692 -6.92 -13.85 5.17
CA CYS A 692 -8.01 -12.96 4.81
C CYS A 692 -9.01 -12.84 5.98
N ILE A 693 -9.47 -11.61 6.25
CA ILE A 693 -10.59 -11.34 7.15
C ILE A 693 -11.86 -11.33 6.29
N TYR A 694 -12.64 -12.40 6.33
CA TYR A 694 -13.99 -12.37 5.74
C TYR A 694 -14.93 -11.75 6.76
N ILE A 695 -15.58 -10.65 6.38
CA ILE A 695 -16.59 -10.03 7.23
C ILE A 695 -17.96 -10.55 6.82
N HIS A 696 -18.63 -11.29 7.72
CA HIS A 696 -20.05 -11.60 7.55
C HIS A 696 -20.88 -10.54 8.28
N VAL A 697 -21.74 -9.86 7.54
CA VAL A 697 -22.68 -8.88 8.08
C VAL A 697 -24.03 -9.57 8.22
N TYR A 698 -24.50 -9.74 9.46
CA TYR A 698 -25.82 -10.29 9.74
C TYR A 698 -26.78 -9.14 10.04
N ILE A 699 -27.94 -9.17 9.39
CA ILE A 699 -29.01 -8.21 9.62
C ILE A 699 -29.83 -8.69 10.81
N CYS A 700 -30.01 -7.82 11.79
CA CYS A 700 -30.80 -8.07 12.99
C CYS A 700 -32.23 -7.58 12.78
N ARG A 701 -33.21 -8.35 13.23
CA ARG A 701 -34.62 -7.96 13.24
C ARG A 701 -34.89 -6.83 14.23
N PHE A 702 -34.11 -6.78 15.31
CA PHE A 702 -34.17 -5.74 16.34
C PHE A 702 -33.06 -4.71 16.13
N SER A 703 -33.31 -3.46 16.52
CA SER A 703 -32.31 -2.39 16.42
C SER A 703 -31.09 -2.58 17.32
N ASN A 704 -31.23 -3.41 18.36
CA ASN A 704 -30.21 -3.65 19.36
C ASN A 704 -30.10 -5.16 19.61
N VAL A 705 -28.87 -5.65 19.71
CA VAL A 705 -28.55 -7.04 20.03
C VAL A 705 -27.70 -7.07 21.30
N LEU A 706 -27.87 -8.11 22.11
CA LEU A 706 -27.09 -8.29 23.31
C LEU A 706 -25.84 -9.13 23.00
N SER A 707 -24.66 -8.69 23.44
CA SER A 707 -23.43 -9.47 23.30
C SER A 707 -22.80 -9.80 24.66
N GLY A 708 -22.17 -10.97 24.77
CA GLY A 708 -21.52 -11.45 25.99
C GLY A 708 -20.40 -12.45 25.72
N VAL A 709 -19.58 -12.78 26.73
CA VAL A 709 -18.44 -13.70 26.61
C VAL A 709 -18.81 -15.08 27.14
N MET A 710 -18.36 -16.15 26.48
CA MET A 710 -18.87 -17.52 26.73
C MET A 710 -18.80 -18.05 28.18
N HIS A 711 -17.90 -17.55 29.03
CA HIS A 711 -17.81 -18.02 30.41
C HIS A 711 -18.84 -17.39 31.35
N THR A 712 -19.65 -16.44 30.87
CA THR A 712 -20.75 -15.85 31.63
C THR A 712 -22.07 -16.52 31.24
N GLY A 713 -22.66 -17.25 32.19
CA GLY A 713 -24.05 -17.68 32.08
C GLY A 713 -24.99 -16.48 32.09
N PHE A 714 -26.24 -16.69 31.70
CA PHE A 714 -27.25 -15.62 31.68
C PHE A 714 -28.64 -16.16 32.02
N ARG A 715 -29.50 -15.28 32.53
CA ARG A 715 -30.88 -15.59 32.86
C ARG A 715 -31.81 -14.80 31.96
N VAL A 716 -32.79 -15.48 31.38
CA VAL A 716 -33.85 -14.89 30.57
C VAL A 716 -35.17 -15.02 31.31
N GLU A 717 -35.88 -13.91 31.45
CA GLU A 717 -37.28 -13.84 31.86
C GLU A 717 -38.10 -13.24 30.71
N VAL A 718 -38.90 -14.09 30.05
CA VAL A 718 -39.60 -13.73 28.82
C VAL A 718 -41.12 -13.93 28.98
N THR A 719 -41.88 -12.87 28.71
CA THR A 719 -43.35 -12.90 28.73
C THR A 719 -43.88 -12.80 27.31
N THR A 720 -44.56 -13.86 26.85
CA THR A 720 -45.23 -13.92 25.54
C THR A 720 -46.64 -13.36 25.64
N GLN A 721 -47.10 -12.65 24.62
CA GLN A 721 -48.43 -12.00 24.63
C GLN A 721 -49.26 -12.24 23.37
N PHE A 722 -48.62 -12.65 22.26
CA PHE A 722 -49.27 -12.74 20.95
C PHE A 722 -49.51 -14.18 20.49
N LEU A 723 -49.29 -15.15 21.38
CA LEU A 723 -49.50 -16.57 21.09
C LEU A 723 -51.00 -16.93 21.10
N LEU A 724 -51.37 -17.82 20.18
CA LEU A 724 -52.72 -18.36 20.12
C LEU A 724 -52.89 -19.49 21.17
N PRO A 725 -53.99 -19.50 21.94
CA PRO A 725 -54.27 -20.60 22.87
C PRO A 725 -54.46 -21.94 22.15
N ARG A 726 -54.12 -23.02 22.85
CA ARG A 726 -54.18 -24.44 22.45
C ARG A 726 -53.30 -24.81 21.26
N ILE A 727 -52.29 -24.00 20.97
CA ILE A 727 -51.24 -24.33 20.00
C ILE A 727 -49.97 -24.70 20.76
N THR A 728 -49.31 -25.77 20.31
CA THR A 728 -47.98 -26.14 20.78
C THR A 728 -46.93 -25.34 20.02
N TYR A 729 -46.07 -24.64 20.76
CA TYR A 729 -44.97 -23.83 20.26
C TYR A 729 -43.64 -24.45 20.67
N THR A 730 -42.65 -24.42 19.78
CA THR A 730 -41.24 -24.54 20.13
C THR A 730 -40.76 -23.19 20.67
N ILE A 731 -40.04 -23.23 21.77
CA ILE A 731 -39.34 -22.06 22.33
C ILE A 731 -37.90 -22.15 21.85
N ASN A 732 -37.44 -21.17 21.07
CA ASN A 732 -36.14 -21.22 20.42
C ASN A 732 -35.23 -20.07 20.85
N LEU A 733 -33.98 -20.36 21.13
CA LEU A 733 -32.93 -19.35 21.30
C LEU A 733 -32.36 -18.98 19.93
N ILE A 734 -32.36 -17.70 19.60
CA ILE A 734 -31.74 -17.18 18.37
C ILE A 734 -30.46 -16.44 18.73
N PHE A 735 -29.33 -16.94 18.21
CA PHE A 735 -28.02 -16.46 18.59
C PHE A 735 -26.99 -16.67 17.48
N ASN A 736 -25.79 -16.11 17.68
CA ASN A 736 -24.65 -16.31 16.81
C ASN A 736 -23.33 -16.29 17.63
N LEU A 737 -22.26 -16.90 17.12
CA LEU A 737 -20.97 -17.08 17.83
C LEU A 737 -19.81 -16.51 16.99
N SER A 738 -18.88 -15.80 17.63
CA SER A 738 -17.66 -15.33 16.98
C SER A 738 -16.65 -16.48 16.82
N ASN A 739 -16.00 -16.61 15.65
CA ASN A 739 -14.83 -17.49 15.43
C ASN A 739 -15.06 -19.01 15.61
N VAL A 740 -16.26 -19.54 15.33
CA VAL A 740 -16.50 -21.00 15.32
C VAL A 740 -17.08 -21.42 13.97
N ASP A 741 -16.57 -22.51 13.40
CA ASP A 741 -17.17 -23.12 12.21
C ASP A 741 -18.55 -23.69 12.53
N HIS A 742 -19.45 -23.72 11.53
CA HIS A 742 -20.87 -24.05 11.69
C HIS A 742 -21.16 -25.48 12.19
N GLU A 743 -20.13 -26.23 12.60
CA GLU A 743 -20.22 -27.58 13.13
C GLU A 743 -20.18 -27.60 14.68
N THR A 744 -21.38 -27.49 15.25
CA THR A 744 -21.90 -28.41 16.28
C THR A 744 -21.27 -28.50 17.67
N HIS A 745 -20.86 -27.39 18.32
CA HIS A 745 -20.80 -27.38 19.79
C HIS A 745 -21.41 -26.13 20.42
N ILE A 746 -22.50 -26.35 21.16
CA ILE A 746 -23.26 -25.34 21.87
C ILE A 746 -22.57 -25.09 23.21
N PRO A 747 -22.35 -23.84 23.64
CA PRO A 747 -21.57 -23.56 24.84
C PRO A 747 -22.40 -23.50 26.13
N PHE A 748 -23.71 -23.75 26.06
CA PHE A 748 -24.62 -23.60 27.19
C PHE A 748 -25.35 -24.89 27.54
N LYS A 749 -25.52 -25.12 28.84
CA LYS A 749 -26.58 -25.93 29.44
C LYS A 749 -27.71 -25.01 29.86
N PHE A 750 -28.96 -25.47 29.80
CA PHE A 750 -30.09 -24.64 30.26
C PHE A 750 -31.03 -25.39 31.20
N LYS A 751 -31.84 -24.62 31.93
CA LYS A 751 -32.86 -25.10 32.87
C LYS A 751 -34.04 -24.14 32.94
N PHE A 752 -35.27 -24.68 33.00
CA PHE A 752 -36.47 -23.90 33.30
C PHE A 752 -36.73 -23.80 34.82
N ASP A 753 -37.38 -22.70 35.27
CA ASP A 753 -37.61 -22.28 36.68
C ASP A 753 -38.02 -23.41 37.67
N ALA A 754 -38.65 -24.49 37.20
CA ALA A 754 -39.15 -25.62 38.01
C ALA A 754 -38.39 -26.95 37.85
N GLU A 755 -37.41 -27.04 36.95
CA GLU A 755 -36.72 -28.31 36.65
C GLU A 755 -35.56 -28.58 37.62
N ARG A 756 -35.35 -29.85 38.01
CA ARG A 756 -34.25 -30.21 38.94
C ARG A 756 -32.89 -30.39 38.26
N ARG A 757 -32.86 -30.59 36.94
CA ARG A 757 -31.64 -30.92 36.18
C ARG A 757 -31.48 -29.99 34.98
N TYR A 758 -30.23 -29.73 34.61
CA TYR A 758 -29.89 -29.02 33.37
C TYR A 758 -29.95 -29.97 32.18
N SER A 759 -30.47 -29.47 31.06
CA SER A 759 -30.50 -30.18 29.78
C SER A 759 -29.28 -29.83 28.95
N ASN A 760 -28.66 -30.85 28.33
CA ASN A 760 -27.59 -30.66 27.36
C ASN A 760 -28.20 -30.33 26.00
N LEU A 761 -27.70 -29.27 25.36
CA LEU A 761 -28.08 -28.90 24.01
C LEU A 761 -27.23 -29.68 23.01
N SER A 762 -27.88 -30.40 22.09
CA SER A 762 -27.18 -31.33 21.20
C SER A 762 -26.74 -30.68 19.88
N ILE A 763 -27.63 -30.00 19.15
CA ILE A 763 -27.34 -29.45 17.82
C ILE A 763 -28.23 -28.23 17.52
N GLY A 764 -27.64 -27.08 17.15
CA GLY A 764 -28.35 -25.92 16.59
C GLY A 764 -28.28 -25.94 15.06
N HIS A 765 -29.27 -25.39 14.38
CA HIS A 765 -29.27 -25.28 12.91
C HIS A 765 -29.18 -23.82 12.46
N VAL A 766 -28.58 -23.58 11.31
CA VAL A 766 -28.46 -22.26 10.68
C VAL A 766 -29.73 -21.97 9.88
N ARG A 767 -30.32 -20.81 10.11
CA ARG A 767 -31.49 -20.30 9.38
C ARG A 767 -31.09 -19.74 8.02
N GLU A 768 -32.08 -19.49 7.16
CA GLU A 768 -31.87 -18.81 5.87
C GLU A 768 -31.26 -17.40 6.01
N ASP A 769 -31.52 -16.71 7.13
CA ASP A 769 -30.95 -15.40 7.48
C ASP A 769 -29.55 -15.48 8.14
N GLY A 770 -28.97 -16.68 8.20
CA GLY A 770 -27.64 -16.95 8.75
C GLY A 770 -27.57 -17.01 10.28
N TRP A 771 -28.64 -16.66 11.01
CA TRP A 771 -28.69 -16.81 12.47
C TRP A 771 -28.82 -18.28 12.89
N MET A 772 -28.24 -18.66 14.04
CA MET A 772 -28.44 -19.99 14.60
C MET A 772 -29.71 -20.04 15.44
N MET A 773 -30.43 -21.15 15.30
CA MET A 773 -31.64 -21.45 16.06
C MET A 773 -31.49 -22.77 16.82
N ILE A 774 -31.89 -22.76 18.09
CA ILE A 774 -31.95 -23.95 18.94
C ILE A 774 -33.32 -24.04 19.58
N GLU A 775 -33.97 -25.20 19.43
CA GLU A 775 -35.18 -25.55 20.19
C GLU A 775 -34.81 -25.89 21.64
N LEU A 776 -35.34 -25.13 22.60
CA LEU A 776 -35.14 -25.35 24.03
C LEU A 776 -36.19 -26.32 24.59
N CYS A 777 -37.45 -26.11 24.25
CA CYS A 777 -38.54 -27.00 24.64
C CYS A 777 -39.79 -26.77 23.78
N ARG A 778 -40.80 -27.62 23.98
CA ARG A 778 -42.14 -27.46 23.42
C ARG A 778 -43.12 -27.13 24.52
N PHE A 779 -43.96 -26.14 24.29
CA PHE A 779 -44.97 -25.66 25.24
C PHE A 779 -46.32 -25.48 24.55
N THR A 780 -47.38 -26.02 25.15
CA THR A 780 -48.74 -25.79 24.69
C THR A 780 -49.31 -24.57 25.40
N SER A 781 -49.60 -23.52 24.64
CA SER A 781 -50.22 -22.31 25.17
C SER A 781 -51.65 -22.59 25.65
N TYR A 782 -52.01 -22.21 26.87
CA TYR A 782 -53.39 -22.29 27.37
C TYR A 782 -54.02 -20.91 27.58
N LYS A 783 -53.18 -19.86 27.66
CA LYS A 783 -53.55 -18.46 27.88
C LYS A 783 -52.74 -17.60 26.91
N ARG A 784 -53.25 -16.42 26.56
CA ARG A 784 -52.54 -15.48 25.66
C ARG A 784 -51.24 -14.94 26.26
N GLU A 785 -51.15 -14.93 27.59
CA GLU A 785 -49.97 -14.47 28.31
C GLU A 785 -49.38 -15.57 29.18
N HIS A 786 -48.07 -15.76 29.06
CA HIS A 786 -47.30 -16.69 29.87
C HIS A 786 -45.86 -16.19 30.02
N THR A 787 -45.30 -16.34 31.22
CA THR A 787 -43.93 -15.93 31.55
C THR A 787 -43.06 -17.15 31.76
N PHE A 788 -41.90 -17.19 31.12
CA PHE A 788 -40.89 -18.22 31.27
C PHE A 788 -39.65 -17.64 31.91
N LYS A 789 -39.02 -18.39 32.81
CA LYS A 789 -37.66 -18.12 33.28
C LYS A 789 -36.73 -19.26 32.90
N ILE A 790 -35.61 -18.90 32.28
CA ILE A 790 -34.64 -19.81 31.71
C ILE A 790 -33.25 -19.41 32.18
N ASP A 791 -32.57 -20.35 32.84
CA ASP A 791 -31.18 -20.20 33.28
C ASP A 791 -30.25 -20.89 32.28
N PHE A 792 -29.31 -20.13 31.69
CA PHE A 792 -28.25 -20.64 30.82
C PHE A 792 -26.92 -20.63 31.58
N LEU A 793 -26.30 -21.80 31.73
CA LEU A 793 -24.99 -21.97 32.34
C LEU A 793 -23.93 -22.33 31.29
N PRO A 794 -22.70 -21.82 31.42
CA PRO A 794 -21.62 -22.16 30.51
C PRO A 794 -21.16 -23.62 30.70
N LEU A 795 -20.75 -24.26 29.61
CA LEU A 795 -20.05 -25.55 29.62
C LEU A 795 -18.56 -25.33 29.89
N PHE A 796 -18.07 -25.78 31.05
CA PHE A 796 -16.73 -25.51 31.58
C PHE A 796 -15.54 -26.17 30.85
N ASP A 797 -15.70 -26.65 29.62
CA ASP A 797 -14.65 -27.44 28.92
C ASP A 797 -14.00 -26.74 27.71
N ILE A 798 -14.35 -25.49 27.43
CA ILE A 798 -13.77 -24.77 26.29
C ILE A 798 -12.73 -23.78 26.80
N SER A 799 -11.46 -24.08 26.53
CA SER A 799 -10.28 -23.27 26.86
C SER A 799 -10.20 -21.90 26.15
N SER A 800 -11.28 -21.44 25.50
CA SER A 800 -11.29 -20.21 24.70
C SER A 800 -12.01 -19.06 25.42
N SER A 801 -11.28 -18.31 26.24
CA SER A 801 -11.73 -17.03 26.83
C SER A 801 -12.07 -15.92 25.80
N HIS A 802 -12.00 -16.22 24.50
CA HIS A 802 -12.07 -15.24 23.40
C HIS A 802 -13.30 -15.39 22.50
N VAL A 803 -14.21 -16.34 22.78
CA VAL A 803 -15.45 -16.49 21.99
C VAL A 803 -16.56 -15.63 22.60
N GLN A 804 -17.10 -14.71 21.80
CA GLN A 804 -18.24 -13.85 22.09
C GLN A 804 -19.50 -14.45 21.46
N TYR A 805 -20.63 -14.33 22.15
CA TYR A 805 -21.94 -14.69 21.62
C TYR A 805 -22.80 -13.43 21.46
N PHE A 806 -23.69 -13.47 20.46
CA PHE A 806 -24.70 -12.46 20.19
C PHE A 806 -26.08 -13.08 20.32
N LEU A 807 -26.95 -12.48 21.13
CA LEU A 807 -28.33 -12.93 21.34
C LEU A 807 -29.29 -11.95 20.68
N GLU A 808 -30.03 -12.45 19.69
CA GLU A 808 -31.08 -11.66 19.04
C GLU A 808 -32.37 -11.70 19.88
N GLY A 809 -32.75 -12.88 20.37
CA GLY A 809 -33.95 -13.03 21.19
C GLY A 809 -34.44 -14.47 21.36
N ILE A 810 -35.65 -14.60 21.91
CA ILE A 810 -36.37 -15.87 22.05
C ILE A 810 -37.52 -15.90 21.05
N GLU A 811 -37.53 -16.89 20.15
CA GLU A 811 -38.55 -17.10 19.12
C GLU A 811 -39.49 -18.25 19.48
N PHE A 812 -40.79 -17.97 19.51
CA PHE A 812 -41.87 -18.90 19.73
C PHE A 812 -42.47 -19.28 18.37
N ARG A 813 -42.26 -20.52 17.94
CA ARG A 813 -42.69 -21.01 16.63
C ARG A 813 -43.68 -22.17 16.77
N PRO A 814 -44.84 -22.15 16.13
CA PRO A 814 -45.82 -23.23 16.26
C PRO A 814 -45.26 -24.53 15.67
N VAL A 815 -45.48 -25.66 16.37
CA VAL A 815 -45.11 -26.99 15.89
C VAL A 815 -46.00 -27.35 14.71
N GLU A 816 -45.41 -27.53 13.54
CA GLU A 816 -46.09 -28.06 12.38
C GLU A 816 -46.09 -29.58 12.49
N TYR A 817 -47.25 -30.20 12.72
CA TYR A 817 -47.37 -31.65 12.56
C TYR A 817 -47.21 -31.95 11.07
N VAL A 818 -46.25 -32.80 10.72
CA VAL A 818 -46.22 -33.39 9.39
C VAL A 818 -47.42 -34.33 9.33
N SER A 819 -48.50 -33.86 8.71
CA SER A 819 -49.69 -34.66 8.40
C SER A 819 -49.41 -35.60 7.25
#